data_AF-A0A9D9GL49-F1
#
_entry.id   AF-A0A9D9GL49-F1
#
_cell.length_a   1.000
_cell.length_b   1.000
_cell.length_c   1.000
_cell.angle_alpha   90.00
_cell.angle_beta   90.00
_cell.angle_gamma   90.00
#
_symmetry.space_group_name_H-M   'P 1'
#
loop_
_entity.id
_entity.type
_entity.pdbx_description
1 polymer ?
#
loop_
_entity_poly.entity_id
_entity_poly.type
_entity_poly.pdbx_seq_one_letter_code
_entity_poly.pdbx_strand_id
1 'polypeptide(L)'
;MNSSYIYKIEEIEKSTDIVSKKYKNLFFVFESICKELTADDNIRFATEYARLTFLLDKNNVHIAMRKRIMKFRADAINSMRNNAAISAEQYREDYIALALFVSLLFGEQLSESQKRELEVVSGSWTTDEYRHTDRISHLRIVATHCDYEYITGYKEDAEEYTQVKVKINVIGQNSDFAITPNMVWNGCIVNLIDSTVEPNGDLCPRFIIINPDYLMECSSIADCVTPCGPNPLEHLFKKLMRAKTSKAMLLGNIANYFHDRLIHAHDKSAVDFKTLINEAFLESSLSISTCEELQNKDDYDSWIADAESHYNNIKNVVETIFPEVGISTENVLLEPTFFCDQLGLSGRLDLLHQAKGNYAVVEMKSGKSKFPETQLDLIADNHITQAFLYQAIVQRVLQIPFNELKTYIFYTKYPYEKRANLRYAKCTLKNISEALNLRNRIVCYEHLLANAKSVDDVRRIVSWITPQYMIPNYDKVKSERIVSGFIVPKIEEFRHTIDSSSQLEQKYFYSMLGFIAKEQDYAKTGGSGTRRNHYGFASCWRESLEEKKESGNIIFDLHPREIAIDTAEPYVVFDRTPNDEYTASFRVGDIVVIYERLNDTDLATNKLVLRGTIAEITNCTLRINMRQTQRNPNVLRKDMTFAIERDFIESSFTNLYSGLYTFINTKPERKHLLLGETLPKPTDNHRRGVYANDDINRIVEKAKSTDSYFLLAGPPGTGKTSFALKSMVEEFYEDDGKILLMAYTNR
;
A
#
# COMPACT_ATOMS: atom_id res chain seq x y z
N MET A 1 9.40 -3.74 -39.24
CA MET A 1 9.65 -3.23 -37.87
C MET A 1 10.96 -3.78 -37.29
N ASN A 2 11.34 -5.03 -37.63
CA ASN A 2 12.58 -5.69 -37.17
C ASN A 2 13.90 -4.91 -37.39
N SER A 3 14.12 -4.27 -38.55
CA SER A 3 15.40 -3.61 -38.86
C SER A 3 15.68 -2.28 -38.12
N SER A 4 14.89 -1.90 -37.12
CA SER A 4 14.98 -0.59 -36.45
C SER A 4 15.92 -0.58 -35.24
N TYR A 5 16.03 -1.68 -34.49
CA TYR A 5 16.71 -1.65 -33.18
C TYR A 5 18.23 -1.75 -33.28
N ILE A 6 18.76 -2.61 -34.16
CA ILE A 6 20.20 -2.66 -34.44
C ILE A 6 20.69 -1.33 -35.02
N TYR A 7 19.92 -0.71 -35.92
CA TYR A 7 20.25 0.62 -36.45
C TYR A 7 20.30 1.69 -35.34
N LYS A 8 19.33 1.70 -34.41
CA LYS A 8 19.33 2.61 -33.25
C LYS A 8 20.55 2.41 -32.35
N ILE A 9 20.91 1.15 -32.08
CA ILE A 9 22.10 0.82 -31.28
C ILE A 9 23.37 1.31 -31.98
N GLU A 10 23.50 1.12 -33.29
CA GLU A 10 24.63 1.63 -34.07
C GLU A 10 24.68 3.17 -34.13
N GLU A 11 23.54 3.84 -34.21
CA GLU A 11 23.46 5.30 -34.20
C GLU A 11 23.94 5.88 -32.87
N ILE A 12 23.56 5.25 -31.76
CA ILE A 12 24.05 5.59 -30.42
C ILE A 12 25.57 5.39 -30.35
N GLU A 13 26.09 4.29 -30.90
CA GLU A 13 27.52 4.01 -30.93
C GLU A 13 28.31 5.07 -31.71
N LYS A 14 27.80 5.46 -32.89
CA LYS A 14 28.43 6.45 -33.77
C LYS A 14 28.27 7.90 -33.26
N SER A 15 27.45 8.14 -32.24
CA SER A 15 27.25 9.47 -31.67
C SER A 15 28.51 10.02 -30.99
N THR A 16 28.62 11.34 -30.91
CA THR A 16 29.71 12.04 -30.19
C THR A 16 29.42 12.23 -28.69
N ASP A 17 28.37 11.58 -28.17
CA ASP A 17 27.99 11.65 -26.76
C ASP A 17 29.06 11.00 -25.86
N ILE A 18 29.14 11.45 -24.60
CA ILE A 18 29.99 10.81 -23.58
C ILE A 18 29.48 9.38 -23.27
N VAL A 19 30.38 8.48 -22.87
CA VAL A 19 30.10 7.04 -22.65
C VAL A 19 28.90 6.80 -21.72
N SER A 20 28.77 7.57 -20.64
CA SER A 20 27.64 7.46 -19.70
C SER A 20 26.29 7.74 -20.38
N LYS A 21 26.23 8.73 -21.26
CA LYS A 21 25.02 9.07 -22.03
C LYS A 21 24.73 8.03 -23.12
N LYS A 22 25.77 7.46 -23.75
CA LYS A 22 25.61 6.31 -24.66
C LYS A 22 25.03 5.10 -23.95
N TYR A 23 25.57 4.72 -22.79
CA TYR A 23 25.03 3.63 -21.95
C TYR A 23 23.56 3.83 -21.60
N LYS A 24 23.20 5.03 -21.14
CA LYS A 24 21.81 5.39 -20.82
C LYS A 24 20.89 5.16 -22.02
N ASN A 25 21.31 5.60 -23.20
CA ASN A 25 20.53 5.42 -24.43
C ASN A 25 20.46 3.94 -24.87
N LEU A 26 21.57 3.18 -24.79
CA LEU A 26 21.58 1.74 -25.08
C LEU A 26 20.64 0.97 -24.14
N PHE A 27 20.66 1.32 -22.85
CA PHE A 27 19.78 0.74 -21.85
C PHE A 27 18.30 1.01 -22.16
N PHE A 28 17.97 2.21 -22.63
CA PHE A 28 16.60 2.53 -23.05
C PHE A 28 16.13 1.75 -24.27
N VAL A 29 17.03 1.48 -25.22
CA VAL A 29 16.73 0.59 -26.34
C VAL A 29 16.48 -0.84 -25.83
N PHE A 30 17.35 -1.33 -24.95
CA PHE A 30 17.20 -2.63 -24.29
C PHE A 30 15.84 -2.77 -23.58
N GLU A 31 15.45 -1.83 -22.72
CA GLU A 31 14.15 -1.85 -22.03
C GLU A 31 12.99 -1.87 -23.03
N SER A 32 13.06 -1.05 -24.08
CA SER A 32 12.01 -0.97 -25.10
C SER A 32 11.82 -2.31 -25.81
N ILE A 33 12.92 -3.00 -26.13
CA ILE A 33 12.89 -4.34 -26.73
C ILE A 33 12.25 -5.35 -25.79
N CYS A 34 12.66 -5.37 -24.52
CA CYS A 34 12.07 -6.27 -23.54
C CYS A 34 10.56 -6.02 -23.37
N LYS A 35 10.13 -4.75 -23.33
CA LYS A 35 8.70 -4.37 -23.27
C LYS A 35 7.92 -4.86 -24.48
N GLU A 36 8.45 -4.63 -25.68
CA GLU A 36 7.80 -5.00 -26.94
C GLU A 36 7.64 -6.52 -27.06
N LEU A 37 8.71 -7.28 -26.79
CA LEU A 37 8.70 -8.74 -26.94
C LEU A 37 7.83 -9.47 -25.91
N THR A 38 7.53 -8.83 -24.78
CA THR A 38 6.61 -9.38 -23.78
C THR A 38 5.23 -8.74 -23.79
N ALA A 39 4.93 -7.85 -24.74
CA ALA A 39 3.67 -7.12 -24.78
C ALA A 39 2.45 -8.06 -24.88
N ASP A 40 2.59 -9.15 -25.64
CA ASP A 40 1.53 -10.13 -25.88
C ASP A 40 1.49 -11.28 -24.87
N ASP A 41 2.50 -11.39 -23.99
CA ASP A 41 2.63 -12.55 -23.09
C ASP A 41 1.57 -12.59 -21.98
N ASN A 42 0.81 -11.51 -21.78
CA ASN A 42 -0.20 -11.39 -20.71
C ASN A 42 0.33 -11.82 -19.33
N ILE A 43 1.64 -11.68 -19.11
CA ILE A 43 2.34 -11.94 -17.85
C ILE A 43 2.84 -10.59 -17.33
N ARG A 44 2.65 -10.36 -16.03
CA ARG A 44 3.14 -9.15 -15.36
C ARG A 44 4.48 -9.41 -14.72
N PHE A 45 5.34 -8.42 -14.85
CA PHE A 45 6.65 -8.41 -14.24
C PHE A 45 6.69 -7.27 -13.24
N ALA A 46 7.02 -7.60 -12.00
CA ALA A 46 7.23 -6.60 -10.95
C ALA A 46 8.46 -5.74 -11.23
N THR A 47 9.46 -6.27 -11.96
CA THR A 47 10.67 -5.53 -12.34
C THR A 47 11.13 -5.83 -13.77
N GLU A 48 11.93 -4.93 -14.34
CA GLU A 48 12.61 -5.15 -15.63
C GLU A 48 13.48 -6.41 -15.61
N TYR A 49 14.09 -6.73 -14.46
CA TYR A 49 14.86 -7.96 -14.28
C TYR A 49 13.98 -9.21 -14.38
N ALA A 50 12.82 -9.22 -13.71
CA ALA A 50 11.88 -10.32 -13.82
C ALA A 50 11.38 -10.51 -15.26
N ARG A 51 11.15 -9.40 -16.00
CA ARG A 51 10.79 -9.45 -17.42
C ARG A 51 11.91 -10.03 -18.27
N LEU A 52 13.13 -9.55 -18.10
CA LEU A 52 14.29 -10.08 -18.83
C LEU A 52 14.45 -11.57 -18.56
N THR A 53 14.36 -12.00 -17.30
CA THR A 53 14.52 -13.42 -16.92
C THR A 53 13.47 -14.29 -17.61
N PHE A 54 12.20 -13.89 -17.57
CA PHE A 54 11.12 -14.56 -18.29
C PHE A 54 11.36 -14.61 -19.80
N LEU A 55 11.79 -13.50 -20.41
CA LEU A 55 12.07 -13.44 -21.84
C LEU A 55 13.21 -14.39 -22.24
N LEU A 56 14.26 -14.47 -21.42
CA LEU A 56 15.38 -15.40 -21.62
C LEU A 56 14.93 -16.86 -21.50
N ASP A 57 14.06 -17.16 -20.53
CA ASP A 57 13.45 -18.48 -20.34
C ASP A 57 12.54 -18.87 -21.50
N LYS A 58 11.61 -17.99 -21.88
CA LYS A 58 10.67 -18.18 -22.99
C LYS A 58 11.39 -18.52 -24.30
N ASN A 59 12.51 -17.84 -24.57
CA ASN A 59 13.28 -18.02 -25.80
C ASN A 59 14.40 -19.08 -25.69
N ASN A 60 14.47 -19.83 -24.58
CA ASN A 60 15.53 -20.82 -24.33
C ASN A 60 16.95 -20.28 -24.59
N VAL A 61 17.17 -19.01 -24.24
CA VAL A 61 18.43 -18.31 -24.54
C VAL A 61 19.59 -19.03 -23.87
N HIS A 62 20.62 -19.35 -24.65
CA HIS A 62 21.79 -20.06 -24.16
C HIS A 62 22.44 -19.30 -23.00
N ILE A 63 22.92 -20.04 -22.00
CA ILE A 63 23.35 -19.49 -20.72
C ILE A 63 24.49 -18.47 -20.84
N ALA A 64 25.39 -18.66 -21.79
CA ALA A 64 26.47 -17.70 -22.07
C ALA A 64 25.92 -16.33 -22.52
N MET A 65 24.83 -16.31 -23.29
CA MET A 65 24.20 -15.08 -23.75
C MET A 65 23.42 -14.40 -22.62
N ARG A 66 22.76 -15.18 -21.75
CA ARG A 66 22.09 -14.67 -20.55
C ARG A 66 23.05 -13.88 -19.66
N LYS A 67 24.26 -14.43 -19.42
CA LYS A 67 25.30 -13.75 -18.64
C LYS A 67 25.68 -12.40 -19.23
N ARG A 68 25.95 -12.38 -20.54
CA ARG A 68 26.37 -11.17 -21.26
C ARG A 68 25.32 -10.06 -21.17
N ILE A 69 24.05 -10.37 -21.43
CA ILE A 69 23.00 -9.34 -21.39
C ILE A 69 22.68 -8.87 -19.96
N MET A 70 22.83 -9.75 -18.96
CA MET A 70 22.66 -9.39 -17.55
C MET A 70 23.79 -8.51 -17.04
N LYS A 71 25.04 -8.82 -17.42
CA LYS A 71 26.22 -7.97 -17.15
C LYS A 71 26.03 -6.58 -17.76
N PHE A 72 25.65 -6.50 -19.05
CA PHE A 72 25.30 -5.24 -19.69
C PHE A 72 24.25 -4.45 -18.89
N ARG A 73 23.17 -5.12 -18.45
CA ARG A 73 22.14 -4.47 -17.63
C ARG A 73 22.73 -3.93 -16.33
N ALA A 74 23.52 -4.72 -15.61
CA ALA A 74 24.10 -4.33 -14.34
C ALA A 74 25.09 -3.16 -14.50
N ASP A 75 26.00 -3.26 -15.47
CA ASP A 75 26.99 -2.24 -15.77
C ASP A 75 26.31 -0.93 -16.22
N ALA A 76 25.27 -1.00 -17.05
CA ALA A 76 24.46 0.15 -17.42
C ALA A 76 23.77 0.80 -16.20
N ILE A 77 23.14 -0.01 -15.32
CA ILE A 77 22.52 0.48 -14.08
C ILE A 77 23.54 1.12 -13.15
N ASN A 78 24.71 0.49 -12.97
CA ASN A 78 25.78 0.99 -12.10
C ASN A 78 26.36 2.30 -12.63
N SER A 79 26.55 2.42 -13.96
CA SER A 79 26.93 3.67 -14.61
C SER A 79 25.93 4.78 -14.35
N MET A 80 24.63 4.49 -14.46
CA MET A 80 23.56 5.47 -14.29
C MET A 80 23.32 5.86 -12.83
N ARG A 81 23.41 4.90 -11.90
CA ARG A 81 23.10 5.11 -10.47
C ARG A 81 24.28 5.64 -9.66
N ASN A 82 25.48 5.13 -9.92
CA ASN A 82 26.66 5.40 -9.09
C ASN A 82 27.70 6.28 -9.80
N ASN A 83 27.40 6.79 -11.01
CA ASN A 83 28.36 7.47 -11.87
C ASN A 83 29.69 6.69 -12.01
N ALA A 84 29.60 5.36 -12.01
CA ALA A 84 30.77 4.49 -12.07
C ALA A 84 31.52 4.72 -13.40
N ALA A 85 32.83 4.90 -13.32
CA ALA A 85 33.68 5.05 -14.50
C ALA A 85 33.79 3.70 -15.21
N ILE A 86 33.29 3.62 -16.44
CA ILE A 86 33.37 2.41 -17.26
C ILE A 86 34.54 2.51 -18.23
N SER A 87 35.34 1.45 -18.31
CA SER A 87 36.45 1.38 -19.26
C SER A 87 35.94 1.25 -20.69
N ALA A 88 36.73 1.72 -21.67
CA ALA A 88 36.38 1.56 -23.08
C ALA A 88 36.22 0.09 -23.51
N GLU A 89 36.94 -0.81 -22.84
CA GLU A 89 36.87 -2.26 -23.06
C GLU A 89 35.55 -2.83 -22.55
N GLN A 90 35.15 -2.48 -21.32
CA GLN A 90 33.88 -2.91 -20.73
C GLN A 90 32.67 -2.37 -21.53
N TYR A 91 32.72 -1.10 -21.94
CA TYR A 91 31.70 -0.53 -22.83
C TYR A 91 31.54 -1.32 -24.13
N ARG A 92 32.66 -1.74 -24.73
CA ARG A 92 32.65 -2.50 -25.97
C ARG A 92 32.04 -3.89 -25.78
N GLU A 93 32.41 -4.59 -24.70
CA GLU A 93 31.83 -5.91 -24.38
C GLU A 93 30.31 -5.85 -24.20
N ASP A 94 29.85 -4.82 -23.51
CA ASP A 94 28.45 -4.55 -23.21
C ASP A 94 27.62 -4.17 -24.43
N TYR A 95 28.17 -3.32 -25.30
CA TYR A 95 27.58 -3.01 -26.61
C TYR A 95 27.39 -4.28 -27.45
N ILE A 96 28.42 -5.14 -27.50
CA ILE A 96 28.38 -6.42 -28.23
C ILE A 96 27.33 -7.35 -27.62
N ALA A 97 27.23 -7.42 -26.29
CA ALA A 97 26.22 -8.21 -25.59
C ALA A 97 24.80 -7.78 -25.99
N LEU A 98 24.53 -6.48 -26.02
CA LEU A 98 23.23 -5.98 -26.45
C LEU A 98 22.95 -6.29 -27.92
N ALA A 99 23.91 -6.06 -28.82
CA ALA A 99 23.74 -6.34 -30.25
C ALA A 99 23.44 -7.82 -30.53
N LEU A 100 24.14 -8.74 -29.86
CA LEU A 100 23.86 -10.18 -29.88
C LEU A 100 22.46 -10.52 -29.41
N PHE A 101 22.03 -9.91 -28.31
CA PHE A 101 20.73 -10.15 -27.72
C PHE A 101 19.61 -9.75 -28.69
N VAL A 102 19.73 -8.59 -29.32
CA VAL A 102 18.79 -8.13 -30.36
C VAL A 102 18.81 -9.09 -31.56
N SER A 103 19.99 -9.45 -32.07
CA SER A 103 20.13 -10.40 -33.18
C SER A 103 19.49 -11.76 -32.87
N LEU A 104 19.71 -12.30 -31.67
CA LEU A 104 19.14 -13.57 -31.24
C LEU A 104 17.61 -13.55 -31.19
N LEU A 105 17.03 -12.49 -30.62
CA LEU A 105 15.58 -12.41 -30.41
C LEU A 105 14.80 -12.08 -31.68
N PHE A 106 15.41 -11.39 -32.64
CA PHE A 106 14.76 -11.00 -33.89
C PHE A 106 15.25 -11.79 -35.12
N GLY A 107 16.21 -12.71 -34.95
CA GLY A 107 16.72 -13.57 -36.02
C GLY A 107 17.58 -12.86 -37.07
N GLU A 108 18.19 -11.72 -36.74
CA GLU A 108 18.99 -10.93 -37.68
C GLU A 108 20.42 -11.49 -37.81
N GLN A 109 20.99 -11.54 -39.03
CA GLN A 109 22.38 -11.99 -39.23
C GLN A 109 23.37 -10.89 -38.82
N LEU A 110 24.24 -11.22 -37.87
CA LEU A 110 25.40 -10.39 -37.51
C LEU A 110 26.39 -10.31 -38.68
N SER A 111 26.99 -9.14 -38.90
CA SER A 111 28.08 -8.97 -39.87
C SER A 111 29.30 -9.84 -39.51
N GLU A 112 30.10 -10.22 -40.51
CA GLU A 112 31.32 -11.03 -40.29
C GLU A 112 32.36 -10.35 -39.38
N SER A 113 32.38 -9.02 -39.31
CA SER A 113 33.18 -8.27 -38.34
C SER A 113 32.67 -8.42 -36.92
N GLN A 114 31.34 -8.38 -36.73
CA GLN A 114 30.72 -8.65 -35.43
C GLN A 114 30.99 -10.11 -35.01
N LYS A 115 30.83 -11.09 -35.90
CA LYS A 115 31.13 -12.52 -35.63
C LYS A 115 32.57 -12.80 -35.20
N ARG A 116 33.56 -12.06 -35.69
CA ARG A 116 34.97 -12.24 -35.29
C ARG A 116 35.30 -11.61 -33.95
N GLU A 117 34.65 -10.51 -33.59
CA GLU A 117 34.77 -9.93 -32.23
C GLU A 117 34.09 -10.82 -31.17
N LEU A 118 33.21 -11.73 -31.59
CA LEU A 118 32.40 -12.58 -30.72
C LEU A 118 33.14 -13.77 -30.12
N GLU A 119 34.23 -14.24 -30.73
CA GLU A 119 34.98 -15.43 -30.30
C GLU A 119 35.95 -15.17 -29.13
N VAL A 120 36.13 -13.92 -28.67
CA VAL A 120 37.28 -13.53 -27.82
C VAL A 120 37.03 -13.46 -26.31
N VAL A 121 35.79 -13.55 -25.80
CA VAL A 121 35.55 -13.36 -24.33
C VAL A 121 35.01 -14.61 -23.65
N SER A 122 35.85 -15.21 -22.81
CA SER A 122 35.55 -16.27 -21.85
C SER A 122 35.31 -15.68 -20.45
N GLY A 123 34.09 -15.76 -19.94
CA GLY A 123 33.78 -15.46 -18.54
C GLY A 123 33.43 -16.75 -17.78
N SER A 124 34.32 -17.19 -16.88
CA SER A 124 34.00 -18.24 -15.89
C SER A 124 32.98 -17.72 -14.88
N TRP A 125 32.22 -18.64 -14.30
CA TRP A 125 31.27 -18.36 -13.21
C TRP A 125 31.96 -17.78 -11.99
N THR A 126 31.28 -16.90 -11.25
CA THR A 126 31.37 -16.91 -9.80
C THR A 126 30.03 -17.38 -9.25
N THR A 127 30.01 -18.51 -8.57
CA THR A 127 29.05 -18.72 -7.49
C THR A 127 29.57 -17.86 -6.35
N ASP A 128 28.73 -17.03 -5.73
CA ASP A 128 29.14 -16.43 -4.47
C ASP A 128 29.57 -17.55 -3.54
N GLU A 129 30.84 -17.55 -3.12
CA GLU A 129 31.34 -18.43 -2.08
C GLU A 129 30.84 -17.90 -0.74
N TYR A 130 29.52 -17.96 -0.54
CA TYR A 130 28.96 -17.80 0.78
C TYR A 130 29.55 -18.86 1.68
N ARG A 131 30.19 -18.42 2.76
CA ARG A 131 30.68 -19.36 3.76
C ARG A 131 29.45 -19.89 4.49
N HIS A 132 29.48 -21.17 4.85
CA HIS A 132 28.44 -21.80 5.68
C HIS A 132 28.12 -21.03 6.99
N THR A 133 29.04 -20.16 7.44
CA THR A 133 28.86 -19.30 8.62
C THR A 133 28.10 -18.01 8.36
N ASP A 134 27.83 -17.67 7.11
CA ASP A 134 27.24 -16.39 6.74
C ASP A 134 25.76 -16.36 7.12
N ARG A 135 25.35 -15.23 7.71
CA ARG A 135 23.95 -14.90 7.96
C ARG A 135 23.58 -13.68 7.13
N ILE A 136 22.70 -13.88 6.16
CA ILE A 136 22.25 -12.84 5.24
C ILE A 136 20.98 -12.23 5.84
N SER A 137 21.06 -10.98 6.30
CA SER A 137 19.93 -10.30 6.94
C SER A 137 18.74 -10.13 5.99
N HIS A 138 19.00 -9.80 4.73
CA HIS A 138 18.01 -9.64 3.68
C HIS A 138 18.62 -9.96 2.32
N LEU A 139 17.90 -10.74 1.52
CA LEU A 139 18.20 -10.96 0.11
C LEU A 139 16.91 -10.90 -0.69
N ARG A 140 16.95 -10.20 -1.83
CA ARG A 140 15.83 -10.09 -2.75
C ARG A 140 16.09 -10.91 -4.00
N ILE A 141 15.14 -11.78 -4.34
CA ILE A 141 15.27 -12.74 -5.44
C ILE A 141 14.07 -12.66 -6.39
N VAL A 142 14.30 -13.03 -7.63
CA VAL A 142 13.24 -13.30 -8.62
C VAL A 142 13.12 -14.80 -8.78
N ALA A 143 12.02 -15.35 -8.30
CA ALA A 143 11.72 -16.77 -8.38
C ALA A 143 11.33 -17.17 -9.80
N THR A 144 11.94 -18.23 -10.32
CA THR A 144 11.59 -18.81 -11.62
C THR A 144 10.84 -20.12 -11.47
N HIS A 145 11.12 -20.87 -10.41
CA HIS A 145 10.45 -22.13 -10.12
C HIS A 145 10.40 -22.37 -8.61
N CYS A 146 9.31 -22.97 -8.14
CA CYS A 146 9.14 -23.40 -6.76
C CYS A 146 8.51 -24.80 -6.74
N ASP A 147 9.17 -25.73 -6.06
CA ASP A 147 8.62 -27.03 -5.70
C ASP A 147 8.43 -27.11 -4.18
N TYR A 148 8.11 -28.29 -3.64
CA TYR A 148 7.83 -28.49 -2.21
C TYR A 148 9.05 -28.35 -1.29
N GLU A 149 10.27 -28.42 -1.84
CA GLU A 149 11.52 -28.37 -1.07
C GLU A 149 12.32 -27.09 -1.35
N TYR A 150 12.22 -26.54 -2.57
CA TYR A 150 13.05 -25.41 -3.00
C TYR A 150 12.28 -24.33 -3.76
N ILE A 151 12.66 -23.08 -3.49
CA ILE A 151 12.52 -21.98 -4.46
C ILE A 151 13.84 -21.86 -5.19
N THR A 152 13.78 -21.80 -6.52
CA THR A 152 14.92 -21.49 -7.38
C THR A 152 14.67 -20.17 -8.08
N GLY A 153 15.72 -19.37 -8.19
CA GLY A 153 15.63 -18.05 -8.81
C GLY A 153 16.98 -17.40 -8.89
N TYR A 154 16.95 -16.08 -9.02
CA TYR A 154 18.16 -15.26 -9.17
C TYR A 154 18.10 -14.06 -8.24
N LYS A 155 19.26 -13.59 -7.80
CA LYS A 155 19.35 -12.33 -7.06
C LYS A 155 18.95 -11.17 -7.98
N GLU A 156 18.09 -10.28 -7.49
CA GLU A 156 17.61 -9.16 -8.30
C GLU A 156 18.68 -8.07 -8.50
N ASP A 157 19.45 -7.80 -7.45
CA ASP A 157 20.41 -6.68 -7.38
C ASP A 157 21.88 -7.13 -7.55
N ALA A 158 22.12 -8.35 -8.05
CA ALA A 158 23.48 -8.82 -8.28
C ALA A 158 24.05 -8.26 -9.59
N GLU A 159 25.33 -7.87 -9.56
CA GLU A 159 26.09 -7.44 -10.74
C GLU A 159 26.27 -8.59 -11.75
N GLU A 160 26.34 -9.82 -11.23
CA GLU A 160 26.37 -11.06 -12.02
C GLU A 160 25.06 -11.84 -11.89
N TYR A 161 24.78 -12.72 -12.87
CA TYR A 161 23.62 -13.61 -12.84
C TYR A 161 23.81 -14.72 -11.81
N THR A 162 23.57 -14.40 -10.53
CA THR A 162 23.75 -15.32 -9.42
C THR A 162 22.47 -16.12 -9.18
N GLN A 163 22.49 -17.39 -9.60
CA GLN A 163 21.44 -18.33 -9.25
C GLN A 163 21.45 -18.63 -7.76
N VAL A 164 20.27 -18.72 -7.17
CA VAL A 164 20.08 -19.07 -5.77
C VAL A 164 19.11 -20.23 -5.65
N LYS A 165 19.42 -21.13 -4.72
CA LYS A 165 18.54 -22.18 -4.24
C LYS A 165 18.16 -21.87 -2.82
N VAL A 166 16.86 -21.90 -2.54
CA VAL A 166 16.30 -21.55 -1.24
C VAL A 166 15.52 -22.73 -0.72
N LYS A 167 15.99 -23.33 0.37
CA LYS A 167 15.35 -24.46 1.01
C LYS A 167 14.15 -23.98 1.84
N ILE A 168 13.00 -24.59 1.62
CA ILE A 168 11.74 -24.28 2.30
C ILE A 168 11.24 -25.48 3.11
N ASN A 169 10.23 -25.24 3.94
CA ASN A 169 9.60 -26.26 4.78
C ASN A 169 10.57 -26.96 5.77
N VAL A 170 11.59 -26.23 6.25
CA VAL A 170 12.55 -26.74 7.23
C VAL A 170 12.00 -26.55 8.63
N ILE A 171 11.82 -27.66 9.35
CA ILE A 171 11.29 -27.68 10.73
C ILE A 171 12.15 -26.81 11.64
N GLY A 172 11.50 -25.93 12.41
CA GLY A 172 12.16 -25.01 13.33
C GLY A 172 12.76 -23.77 12.63
N GLN A 173 12.83 -23.75 11.30
CA GLN A 173 13.31 -22.60 10.53
C GLN A 173 12.19 -21.85 9.83
N ASN A 174 11.57 -22.47 8.81
CA ASN A 174 10.58 -21.86 7.93
C ASN A 174 9.40 -22.80 7.57
N SER A 175 9.16 -23.83 8.39
CA SER A 175 8.02 -24.74 8.22
C SER A 175 6.65 -24.06 8.25
N ASP A 176 6.53 -22.88 8.89
CA ASP A 176 5.29 -22.08 8.86
C ASP A 176 4.93 -21.61 7.43
N PHE A 177 5.91 -21.61 6.51
CA PHE A 177 5.77 -21.24 5.10
C PHE A 177 5.62 -22.46 4.17
N ALA A 178 5.25 -23.64 4.67
CA ALA A 178 5.14 -24.87 3.88
C ALA A 178 4.23 -24.77 2.64
N ILE A 179 3.27 -23.85 2.64
CA ILE A 179 2.34 -23.61 1.51
C ILE A 179 2.90 -22.72 0.40
N THR A 180 4.12 -22.21 0.54
CA THR A 180 4.83 -21.35 -0.43
C THR A 180 4.78 -21.85 -1.88
N PRO A 181 4.91 -23.16 -2.17
CA PRO A 181 4.88 -23.65 -3.55
C PRO A 181 3.60 -23.31 -4.31
N ASN A 182 2.47 -23.17 -3.60
CA ASN A 182 1.18 -22.82 -4.19
C ASN A 182 1.00 -21.31 -4.41
N MET A 183 1.97 -20.49 -4.00
CA MET A 183 1.87 -19.03 -3.99
C MET A 183 2.93 -18.34 -4.85
N VAL A 184 4.00 -19.02 -5.24
CA VAL A 184 5.10 -18.44 -6.02
C VAL A 184 4.88 -18.70 -7.50
N TRP A 185 4.64 -17.64 -8.28
CA TRP A 185 4.57 -17.69 -9.74
C TRP A 185 5.94 -17.42 -10.39
N ASN A 186 6.08 -17.74 -11.68
CA ASN A 186 7.29 -17.40 -12.43
C ASN A 186 7.45 -15.88 -12.55
N GLY A 187 8.61 -15.35 -12.16
CA GLY A 187 8.89 -13.92 -12.09
C GLY A 187 8.44 -13.28 -10.78
N CYS A 188 8.00 -14.07 -9.79
CA CYS A 188 7.63 -13.57 -8.48
C CYS A 188 8.85 -13.03 -7.74
N ILE A 189 8.75 -11.79 -7.24
CA ILE A 189 9.74 -11.24 -6.33
C ILE A 189 9.56 -11.89 -4.96
N VAL A 190 10.64 -12.32 -4.34
CA VAL A 190 10.64 -12.88 -3.00
C VAL A 190 11.76 -12.23 -2.18
N ASN A 191 11.40 -11.68 -1.01
CA ASN A 191 12.39 -11.30 0.00
C ASN A 191 12.65 -12.48 0.93
N LEU A 192 13.92 -12.80 1.11
CA LEU A 192 14.44 -13.79 2.04
C LEU A 192 15.05 -13.05 3.23
N ILE A 193 14.49 -13.27 4.42
CA ILE A 193 14.90 -12.54 5.63
C ILE A 193 15.60 -13.48 6.59
N ASP A 194 16.72 -13.00 7.13
CA ASP A 194 17.58 -13.69 8.09
C ASP A 194 17.93 -15.11 7.65
N SER A 195 18.52 -15.23 6.46
CA SER A 195 18.88 -16.50 5.84
C SER A 195 20.21 -17.03 6.36
N THR A 196 20.25 -18.32 6.67
CA THR A 196 21.49 -19.07 6.89
C THR A 196 21.91 -19.74 5.59
N VAL A 197 23.21 -20.03 5.46
CA VAL A 197 23.78 -20.73 4.30
C VAL A 197 24.10 -22.16 4.71
N GLU A 198 23.46 -23.13 4.06
CA GLU A 198 23.70 -24.56 4.28
C GLU A 198 25.08 -24.99 3.72
N PRO A 199 25.65 -26.13 4.14
CA PRO A 199 27.00 -26.55 3.72
C PRO A 199 27.14 -26.73 2.20
N ASN A 200 26.03 -26.96 1.50
CA ASN A 200 25.97 -27.10 0.05
C ASN A 200 25.76 -25.77 -0.69
N GLY A 201 25.72 -24.63 0.03
CA GLY A 201 25.49 -23.29 -0.51
C GLY A 201 24.02 -22.88 -0.63
N ASP A 202 23.07 -23.76 -0.27
CA ASP A 202 21.65 -23.42 -0.31
C ASP A 202 21.28 -22.42 0.80
N LEU A 203 20.36 -21.50 0.50
CA LEU A 203 19.86 -20.53 1.46
C LEU A 203 18.69 -21.12 2.25
N CYS A 204 18.69 -20.94 3.57
CA CYS A 204 17.63 -21.36 4.46
C CYS A 204 17.08 -20.14 5.24
N PRO A 205 16.13 -19.38 4.64
CA PRO A 205 15.57 -18.17 5.22
C PRO A 205 14.76 -18.47 6.47
N ARG A 206 14.70 -17.52 7.41
CA ARG A 206 13.71 -17.56 8.50
C ARG A 206 12.34 -17.11 8.00
N PHE A 207 12.27 -15.98 7.31
CA PHE A 207 11.02 -15.49 6.71
C PHE A 207 11.12 -15.43 5.19
N ILE A 208 10.05 -15.82 4.53
CA ILE A 208 9.89 -15.78 3.08
C ILE A 208 8.73 -14.82 2.81
N ILE A 209 8.97 -13.75 2.05
CA ILE A 209 7.98 -12.70 1.80
C ILE A 209 7.72 -12.61 0.30
N ILE A 210 6.50 -12.94 -0.11
CA ILE A 210 6.10 -13.06 -1.51
C ILE A 210 5.57 -11.73 -2.04
N ASN A 211 6.12 -11.21 -3.13
CA ASN A 211 5.78 -9.92 -3.70
C ASN A 211 5.81 -8.78 -2.65
N PRO A 212 6.99 -8.49 -2.08
CA PRO A 212 7.17 -7.55 -0.98
C PRO A 212 6.74 -6.11 -1.29
N ASP A 213 6.81 -5.66 -2.54
CA ASP A 213 6.44 -4.28 -2.90
C ASP A 213 4.93 -3.99 -2.75
N TYR A 214 4.11 -5.04 -2.74
CA TYR A 214 2.70 -4.92 -2.37
C TYR A 214 2.60 -4.79 -0.84
N LEU A 215 2.75 -3.56 -0.34
CA LEU A 215 2.63 -3.28 1.09
C LEU A 215 1.19 -3.56 1.56
N MET A 216 1.10 -4.29 2.66
CA MET A 216 -0.14 -4.60 3.36
C MET A 216 -0.17 -3.89 4.71
N GLU A 217 -1.26 -3.18 4.98
CA GLU A 217 -1.50 -2.61 6.31
C GLU A 217 -1.61 -3.73 7.37
N CYS A 218 -0.90 -3.59 8.49
CA CYS A 218 -0.93 -4.57 9.59
C CYS A 218 -2.35 -4.87 10.08
N SER A 219 -3.19 -3.84 10.17
CA SER A 219 -4.59 -3.95 10.58
C SER A 219 -5.39 -4.84 9.61
N SER A 220 -5.15 -4.73 8.30
CA SER A 220 -5.83 -5.54 7.29
C SER A 220 -5.48 -7.02 7.39
N ILE A 221 -4.24 -7.35 7.77
CA ILE A 221 -3.80 -8.74 8.00
C ILE A 221 -4.40 -9.27 9.31
N ALA A 222 -4.33 -8.47 10.37
CA ALA A 222 -4.91 -8.81 11.67
C ALA A 222 -6.42 -9.04 11.59
N ASP A 223 -7.12 -8.27 10.75
CA ASP A 223 -8.54 -8.41 10.49
C ASP A 223 -8.93 -9.75 9.85
N CYS A 224 -7.97 -10.44 9.23
CA CYS A 224 -8.17 -11.79 8.69
C CYS A 224 -8.03 -12.89 9.75
N VAL A 225 -7.65 -12.53 10.99
CA VAL A 225 -7.62 -13.43 12.15
C VAL A 225 -8.96 -13.35 12.86
N THR A 226 -9.90 -14.20 12.47
CA THR A 226 -11.25 -14.23 13.05
C THR A 226 -11.29 -15.10 14.31
N PRO A 227 -12.38 -15.06 15.10
CA PRO A 227 -12.59 -16.03 16.19
C PRO A 227 -12.56 -17.49 15.73
N CYS A 228 -12.82 -17.77 14.44
CA CYS A 228 -12.75 -19.11 13.87
C CYS A 228 -11.33 -19.50 13.39
N GLY A 229 -10.40 -18.56 13.44
CA GLY A 229 -9.02 -18.72 12.97
C GLY A 229 -8.68 -17.82 11.77
N PRO A 230 -7.39 -17.86 11.36
CA PRO A 230 -6.89 -17.00 10.29
C PRO A 230 -7.32 -17.48 8.90
N ASN A 231 -7.89 -16.57 8.10
CA ASN A 231 -8.27 -16.85 6.72
C ASN A 231 -8.02 -15.66 5.78
N PRO A 232 -7.23 -15.82 4.70
CA PRO A 232 -6.92 -14.73 3.78
C PRO A 232 -8.12 -14.23 2.94
N LEU A 233 -9.16 -15.04 2.74
CA LEU A 233 -10.36 -14.63 1.99
C LEU A 233 -11.18 -13.55 2.72
N GLU A 234 -10.99 -13.43 4.04
CA GLU A 234 -11.59 -12.35 4.84
C GLU A 234 -11.17 -10.96 4.34
N HIS A 235 -9.96 -10.83 3.80
CA HIS A 235 -9.49 -9.56 3.24
C HIS A 235 -10.38 -9.10 2.08
N LEU A 236 -10.58 -9.98 1.09
CA LEU A 236 -11.42 -9.69 -0.08
C LEU A 236 -12.88 -9.50 0.33
N PHE A 237 -13.39 -10.36 1.21
CA PHE A 237 -14.76 -10.26 1.71
C PHE A 237 -15.01 -8.91 2.40
N LYS A 238 -14.13 -8.48 3.30
CA LYS A 238 -14.24 -7.19 3.98
C LYS A 238 -14.09 -5.99 3.04
N LYS A 239 -13.26 -6.07 2.00
CA LYS A 239 -13.17 -5.00 0.96
C LYS A 239 -14.50 -4.80 0.21
N LEU A 240 -15.20 -5.89 -0.06
CA LEU A 240 -16.49 -5.86 -0.77
C LEU A 240 -17.65 -5.46 0.16
N MET A 241 -17.58 -5.78 1.44
CA MET A 241 -18.62 -5.41 2.40
C MET A 241 -18.46 -3.95 2.85
N ARG A 242 -19.56 -3.20 2.86
CA ARG A 242 -19.55 -1.83 3.40
C ARG A 242 -19.56 -1.86 4.93
N ALA A 243 -18.54 -1.25 5.55
CA ALA A 243 -18.57 -0.98 6.98
C ALA A 243 -19.66 0.08 7.29
N LYS A 244 -20.60 -0.25 8.18
CA LYS A 244 -21.57 0.70 8.71
C LYS A 244 -20.99 1.40 9.94
N THR A 245 -21.25 2.70 10.08
CA THR A 245 -20.95 3.44 11.31
C THR A 245 -21.76 2.83 12.46
N SER A 246 -21.07 2.36 13.51
CA SER A 246 -21.68 1.78 14.71
C SER A 246 -21.31 2.59 15.96
N LYS A 247 -22.07 2.45 17.04
CA LYS A 247 -21.75 3.15 18.29
C LYS A 247 -20.38 2.76 18.87
N ALA A 248 -19.96 1.50 18.65
CA ALA A 248 -18.66 1.00 19.08
C ALA A 248 -17.49 1.64 18.30
N MET A 249 -17.64 1.87 16.99
CA MET A 249 -16.63 2.58 16.18
C MET A 249 -16.49 4.03 16.63
N LEU A 250 -17.63 4.72 16.84
CA LEU A 250 -17.62 6.10 17.32
C LEU A 250 -16.99 6.22 18.71
N LEU A 251 -17.31 5.30 19.62
CA LEU A 251 -16.71 5.23 20.94
C LEU A 251 -15.19 5.01 20.86
N GLY A 252 -14.73 4.17 19.91
CA GLY A 252 -13.31 3.98 19.64
C GLY A 252 -12.61 5.25 19.17
N ASN A 253 -13.20 5.99 18.24
CA ASN A 253 -12.65 7.26 17.76
C ASN A 253 -12.53 8.29 18.89
N ILE A 254 -13.56 8.39 19.74
CA ILE A 254 -13.55 9.29 20.91
C ILE A 254 -12.51 8.86 21.94
N ALA A 255 -12.38 7.57 22.21
CA ALA A 255 -11.36 7.06 23.13
C ALA A 255 -9.93 7.37 22.63
N ASN A 256 -9.68 7.25 21.33
CA ASN A 256 -8.39 7.65 20.75
C ASN A 256 -8.17 9.16 20.87
N TYR A 257 -9.20 9.97 20.59
CA TYR A 257 -9.13 11.43 20.80
C TYR A 257 -8.77 11.78 22.26
N PHE A 258 -9.42 11.15 23.24
CA PHE A 258 -9.11 11.36 24.66
C PHE A 258 -7.67 11.00 25.00
N HIS A 259 -7.19 9.86 24.51
CA HIS A 259 -5.82 9.43 24.72
C HIS A 259 -4.80 10.43 24.17
N ASP A 260 -5.00 10.89 22.94
CA ASP A 260 -4.05 11.81 22.30
C ASP A 260 -4.01 13.16 23.03
N ARG A 261 -5.18 13.68 23.41
CA ARG A 261 -5.28 14.94 24.18
C ARG A 261 -4.65 14.81 25.57
N LEU A 262 -4.86 13.70 26.28
CA LEU A 262 -4.29 13.47 27.61
C LEU A 262 -2.77 13.29 27.59
N ILE A 263 -2.20 12.71 26.53
CA ILE A 263 -0.75 12.60 26.35
C ILE A 263 -0.14 13.97 26.02
N HIS A 264 -0.80 14.75 25.17
CA HIS A 264 -0.33 16.08 24.79
C HIS A 264 -0.50 17.15 25.88
N ALA A 265 -1.43 16.98 26.81
CA ALA A 265 -1.67 17.95 27.86
C ALA A 265 -0.42 18.25 28.73
N HIS A 266 -0.09 19.54 28.87
CA HIS A 266 0.93 19.99 29.82
C HIS A 266 0.47 19.81 31.27
N ASP A 267 -0.78 20.19 31.54
CA ASP A 267 -1.47 19.94 32.79
C ASP A 267 -2.68 19.04 32.53
N LYS A 268 -2.54 17.76 32.88
CA LYS A 268 -3.59 16.74 32.73
C LYS A 268 -4.76 16.96 33.69
N SER A 269 -4.56 17.71 34.77
CA SER A 269 -5.63 18.04 35.73
C SER A 269 -6.60 19.08 35.17
N ALA A 270 -6.14 19.93 34.25
CA ALA A 270 -6.94 20.94 33.56
C ALA A 270 -7.81 20.38 32.42
N VAL A 271 -7.58 19.12 32.01
CA VAL A 271 -8.33 18.49 30.91
C VAL A 271 -9.46 17.64 31.49
N ASP A 272 -10.67 18.21 31.58
CA ASP A 272 -11.86 17.51 32.06
C ASP A 272 -12.66 16.80 30.95
N PHE A 273 -13.45 15.79 31.33
CA PHE A 273 -14.25 15.00 30.40
C PHE A 273 -15.25 15.84 29.59
N LYS A 274 -15.92 16.81 30.23
CA LYS A 274 -16.98 17.61 29.60
C LYS A 274 -16.41 18.48 28.49
N THR A 275 -15.22 19.02 28.67
CA THR A 275 -14.53 19.79 27.62
C THR A 275 -14.17 18.87 26.45
N LEU A 276 -13.50 17.74 26.72
CA LEU A 276 -13.06 16.82 25.65
C LEU A 276 -14.20 16.17 24.87
N ILE A 277 -15.29 15.76 25.53
CA ILE A 277 -16.42 15.13 24.83
C ILE A 277 -17.13 16.11 23.89
N ASN A 278 -17.19 17.40 24.27
CA ASN A 278 -17.75 18.43 23.39
C ASN A 278 -16.86 18.66 22.16
N GLU A 279 -15.54 18.74 22.33
CA GLU A 279 -14.61 18.82 21.21
C GLU A 279 -14.72 17.60 20.29
N ALA A 280 -14.70 16.39 20.86
CA ALA A 280 -14.82 15.15 20.10
C ALA A 280 -16.17 15.04 19.36
N PHE A 281 -17.24 15.54 19.97
CA PHE A 281 -18.56 15.62 19.32
C PHE A 281 -18.54 16.56 18.12
N LEU A 282 -17.89 17.73 18.22
CA LEU A 282 -17.81 18.68 17.11
C LEU A 282 -17.07 18.07 15.90
N GLU A 283 -15.95 17.38 16.16
CA GLU A 283 -15.16 16.68 15.14
C GLU A 283 -15.94 15.57 14.42
N SER A 284 -16.84 14.88 15.12
CA SER A 284 -17.57 13.70 14.60
C SER A 284 -19.08 13.91 14.49
N SER A 285 -19.54 15.16 14.46
CA SER A 285 -20.96 15.53 14.57
C SER A 285 -21.86 14.84 13.55
N LEU A 286 -21.43 14.79 12.28
CA LEU A 286 -22.18 14.11 11.22
C LEU A 286 -22.26 12.60 11.44
N SER A 287 -21.16 11.95 11.82
CA SER A 287 -21.11 10.50 12.04
C SER A 287 -21.93 10.08 13.26
N ILE A 288 -21.93 10.89 14.32
CA ILE A 288 -22.75 10.66 15.53
C ILE A 288 -24.24 10.87 15.19
N SER A 289 -24.59 11.99 14.56
CA SER A 289 -25.99 12.32 14.23
C SER A 289 -26.64 11.36 13.24
N THR A 290 -25.86 10.71 12.36
CA THR A 290 -26.35 9.74 11.39
C THR A 290 -26.27 8.28 11.86
N CYS A 291 -25.76 8.02 13.07
CA CYS A 291 -25.67 6.65 13.60
C CYS A 291 -27.04 6.17 14.09
N GLU A 292 -27.61 5.15 13.44
CA GLU A 292 -28.91 4.58 13.77
C GLU A 292 -28.98 4.07 15.22
N GLU A 293 -27.88 3.52 15.74
CA GLU A 293 -27.77 2.99 17.11
C GLU A 293 -27.75 4.06 18.21
N LEU A 294 -27.64 5.34 17.85
CA LEU A 294 -27.59 6.48 18.78
C LEU A 294 -28.80 7.42 18.65
N GLN A 295 -29.82 7.05 17.89
CA GLN A 295 -31.01 7.89 17.69
C GLN A 295 -31.95 7.89 18.92
N ASN A 296 -31.88 6.85 19.75
CA ASN A 296 -32.60 6.80 21.02
C ASN A 296 -31.79 7.48 22.12
N LYS A 297 -32.46 8.29 22.95
CA LYS A 297 -31.88 8.94 24.11
C LYS A 297 -31.24 7.96 25.10
N ASP A 298 -31.86 6.83 25.40
CA ASP A 298 -31.32 5.87 26.38
C ASP A 298 -29.99 5.25 25.90
N ASP A 299 -29.90 4.92 24.61
CA ASP A 299 -28.67 4.42 23.99
C ASP A 299 -27.59 5.51 23.94
N TYR A 300 -27.98 6.75 23.66
CA TYR A 300 -27.07 7.90 23.67
C TYR A 300 -26.52 8.19 25.07
N ASP A 301 -27.37 8.22 26.09
CA ASP A 301 -26.99 8.47 27.49
C ASP A 301 -26.05 7.35 27.99
N SER A 302 -26.35 6.09 27.65
CA SER A 302 -25.48 4.94 27.93
C SER A 302 -24.12 5.06 27.22
N TRP A 303 -24.12 5.48 25.96
CA TRP A 303 -22.90 5.68 25.18
C TRP A 303 -22.02 6.81 25.73
N ILE A 304 -22.62 7.90 26.23
CA ILE A 304 -21.89 8.97 26.93
C ILE A 304 -21.29 8.46 28.25
N ALA A 305 -22.04 7.66 29.03
CA ALA A 305 -21.53 7.05 30.25
C ALA A 305 -20.35 6.10 29.98
N ASP A 306 -20.44 5.30 28.91
CA ASP A 306 -19.32 4.49 28.43
C ASP A 306 -18.11 5.37 28.07
N ALA A 307 -18.32 6.47 27.33
CA ALA A 307 -17.24 7.41 26.98
C ALA A 307 -16.55 8.02 28.21
N GLU A 308 -17.32 8.37 29.26
CA GLU A 308 -16.77 8.85 30.53
C GLU A 308 -15.93 7.77 31.23
N SER A 309 -16.37 6.51 31.21
CA SER A 309 -15.59 5.39 31.73
C SER A 309 -14.27 5.23 30.99
N HIS A 310 -14.29 5.28 29.65
CA HIS A 310 -13.09 5.26 28.82
C HIS A 310 -12.14 6.41 29.16
N TYR A 311 -12.64 7.65 29.28
CA TYR A 311 -11.83 8.80 29.68
C TYR A 311 -11.13 8.57 31.03
N ASN A 312 -11.85 8.12 32.05
CA ASN A 312 -11.29 7.87 33.38
C ASN A 312 -10.21 6.79 33.36
N ASN A 313 -10.45 5.69 32.63
CA ASN A 313 -9.48 4.61 32.48
C ASN A 313 -8.21 5.08 31.75
N ILE A 314 -8.36 5.85 30.67
CA ILE A 314 -7.25 6.41 29.90
C ILE A 314 -6.43 7.38 30.75
N LYS A 315 -7.09 8.30 31.47
CA LYS A 315 -6.42 9.24 32.37
C LYS A 315 -5.57 8.50 33.39
N ASN A 316 -6.12 7.49 34.06
CA ASN A 316 -5.37 6.71 35.03
C ASN A 316 -4.19 5.93 34.41
N VAL A 317 -4.34 5.42 33.18
CA VAL A 317 -3.24 4.72 32.48
C VAL A 317 -2.09 5.69 32.17
N VAL A 318 -2.41 6.86 31.64
CA VAL A 318 -1.43 7.88 31.26
C VAL A 318 -0.74 8.51 32.48
N GLU A 319 -1.45 8.71 33.59
CA GLU A 319 -0.91 9.35 34.80
C GLU A 319 -0.18 8.37 35.72
N THR A 320 -0.66 7.13 35.84
CA THR A 320 -0.17 6.17 36.83
C THR A 320 0.60 5.02 36.19
N ILE A 321 0.01 4.34 35.21
CA ILE A 321 0.52 3.04 34.73
C ILE A 321 1.69 3.22 33.77
N PHE A 322 1.62 4.18 32.85
CA PHE A 322 2.70 4.47 31.90
C PHE A 322 4.03 4.73 32.64
N PRO A 323 4.08 5.62 33.66
CA PRO A 323 5.27 5.76 34.51
C PRO A 323 5.72 4.46 35.17
N GLU A 324 4.82 3.64 35.72
CA GLU A 324 5.17 2.36 36.38
C GLU A 324 5.88 1.38 35.43
N VAL A 325 5.53 1.37 34.14
CA VAL A 325 6.16 0.49 33.13
C VAL A 325 7.30 1.17 32.37
N GLY A 326 7.66 2.40 32.75
CA GLY A 326 8.76 3.18 32.17
C GLY A 326 8.43 3.89 30.86
N ILE A 327 7.15 4.11 30.56
CA ILE A 327 6.70 4.91 29.41
C ILE A 327 6.53 6.37 29.88
N SER A 328 7.39 7.27 29.39
CA SER A 328 7.29 8.71 29.63
C SER A 328 6.60 9.40 28.46
N THR A 329 5.60 10.24 28.73
CA THR A 329 4.87 11.00 27.71
C THR A 329 5.75 11.97 26.90
N GLU A 330 6.93 12.33 27.40
CA GLU A 330 7.88 13.19 26.67
C GLU A 330 8.59 12.45 25.52
N ASN A 331 8.72 11.13 25.63
CA ASN A 331 9.38 10.26 24.65
C ASN A 331 8.37 9.51 23.78
N VAL A 332 7.09 9.90 23.84
CA VAL A 332 6.00 9.27 23.09
C VAL A 332 5.84 9.94 21.73
N LEU A 333 5.64 9.10 20.73
CA LEU A 333 5.17 9.44 19.39
C LEU A 333 3.75 8.90 19.24
N LEU A 334 2.83 9.77 18.83
CA LEU A 334 1.44 9.39 18.54
C LEU A 334 1.23 9.19 17.05
N GLU A 335 0.46 8.18 16.68
CA GLU A 335 0.21 7.81 15.29
C GLU A 335 1.47 7.67 14.39
N PRO A 336 2.64 7.18 14.87
CA PRO A 336 3.81 7.06 14.00
C PRO A 336 3.54 6.05 12.88
N THR A 337 3.92 6.43 11.66
CA THR A 337 3.76 5.59 10.47
C THR A 337 5.10 4.97 10.09
N PHE A 338 5.05 3.69 9.70
CA PHE A 338 6.20 2.97 9.16
C PHE A 338 5.81 2.23 7.88
N PHE A 339 6.73 2.22 6.92
CA PHE A 339 6.70 1.33 5.77
C PHE A 339 7.89 0.37 5.87
N CYS A 340 7.70 -0.89 5.47
CA CYS A 340 8.76 -1.88 5.48
C CYS A 340 8.64 -2.77 4.24
N ASP A 341 9.37 -2.41 3.20
CA ASP A 341 9.44 -3.20 1.96
C ASP A 341 10.03 -4.60 2.21
N GLN A 342 10.94 -4.74 3.17
CA GLN A 342 11.54 -6.04 3.50
C GLN A 342 10.48 -7.08 3.94
N LEU A 343 9.52 -6.67 4.76
CA LEU A 343 8.41 -7.52 5.22
C LEU A 343 7.14 -7.39 4.36
N GLY A 344 7.12 -6.42 3.44
CA GLY A 344 5.96 -6.09 2.63
C GLY A 344 4.77 -5.61 3.46
N LEU A 345 5.05 -4.77 4.45
CA LEU A 345 4.08 -4.27 5.42
C LEU A 345 4.12 -2.74 5.53
N SER A 346 2.98 -2.17 5.89
CA SER A 346 2.82 -0.79 6.35
C SER A 346 2.02 -0.77 7.64
N GLY A 347 2.21 0.27 8.46
CA GLY A 347 1.48 0.37 9.71
C GLY A 347 1.51 1.75 10.33
N ARG A 348 0.37 2.14 10.90
CA ARG A 348 0.21 3.29 11.79
C ARG A 348 -0.08 2.77 13.20
N LEU A 349 0.84 3.00 14.12
CA LEU A 349 0.71 2.58 15.52
C LEU A 349 -0.07 3.65 16.29
N ASP A 350 -0.80 3.30 17.34
CA ASP A 350 -1.40 4.33 18.20
C ASP A 350 -0.31 5.09 19.00
N LEU A 351 0.65 4.35 19.57
CA LEU A 351 1.73 4.93 20.37
C LEU A 351 3.04 4.16 20.25
N LEU A 352 4.14 4.91 20.09
CA LEU A 352 5.51 4.41 20.20
C LEU A 352 6.29 5.24 21.22
N HIS A 353 6.78 4.58 22.26
CA HIS A 353 7.72 5.18 23.21
C HIS A 353 9.16 4.87 22.79
N GLN A 354 9.98 5.92 22.66
CA GLN A 354 11.38 5.82 22.28
C GLN A 354 12.30 6.44 23.34
N ALA A 355 12.83 5.59 24.22
CA ALA A 355 13.94 5.95 25.09
C ALA A 355 15.06 4.91 24.92
N LYS A 356 16.34 5.35 24.93
CA LYS A 356 17.48 4.43 24.82
C LYS A 356 17.37 3.28 25.82
N GLY A 357 17.35 2.04 25.32
CA GLY A 357 17.25 0.82 26.13
C GLY A 357 15.85 0.52 26.70
N ASN A 358 14.83 1.31 26.36
CA ASN A 358 13.44 1.05 26.75
C ASN A 358 12.47 1.53 25.66
N TYR A 359 12.29 0.69 24.64
CA TYR A 359 11.31 0.92 23.59
C TYR A 359 10.00 0.22 23.93
N ALA A 360 8.87 0.87 23.63
CA ALA A 360 7.56 0.23 23.77
C ALA A 360 6.61 0.62 22.65
N VAL A 361 5.91 -0.37 22.10
CA VAL A 361 4.72 -0.18 21.26
C VAL A 361 3.48 -0.39 22.11
N VAL A 362 2.51 0.52 22.00
CA VAL A 362 1.20 0.37 22.64
C VAL A 362 0.13 0.46 21.56
N GLU A 363 -0.65 -0.60 21.41
CA GLU A 363 -1.82 -0.66 20.53
C GLU A 363 -3.10 -0.52 21.37
N MET A 364 -3.98 0.39 21.01
CA MET A 364 -5.22 0.65 21.73
C MET A 364 -6.40 -0.13 21.17
N LYS A 365 -7.29 -0.56 22.07
CA LYS A 365 -8.56 -1.22 21.74
C LYS A 365 -9.67 -0.72 22.66
N SER A 366 -10.72 -0.12 22.08
CA SER A 366 -11.92 0.29 22.83
C SER A 366 -12.91 -0.85 23.07
N GLY A 367 -12.82 -1.91 22.27
CA GLY A 367 -13.70 -3.07 22.35
C GLY A 367 -13.38 -4.03 23.51
N LYS A 368 -14.11 -5.14 23.53
CA LYS A 368 -13.91 -6.23 24.48
C LYS A 368 -12.61 -7.02 24.18
N SER A 369 -12.02 -7.59 25.21
CA SER A 369 -10.97 -8.60 25.08
C SER A 369 -11.56 -10.00 24.78
N LYS A 370 -10.68 -10.99 24.63
CA LYS A 370 -11.03 -12.40 24.38
C LYS A 370 -11.89 -12.97 25.52
N PHE A 371 -12.87 -13.79 25.17
CA PHE A 371 -13.73 -14.47 26.13
C PHE A 371 -12.98 -15.62 26.85
N PRO A 372 -13.22 -15.85 28.16
CA PRO A 372 -14.10 -15.09 29.05
C PRO A 372 -13.47 -13.76 29.48
N GLU A 373 -14.25 -12.68 29.44
CA GLU A 373 -13.77 -11.31 29.75
C GLU A 373 -13.25 -11.17 31.20
N THR A 374 -13.61 -12.12 32.08
CA THR A 374 -13.12 -12.19 33.46
C THR A 374 -11.64 -12.57 33.56
N GLN A 375 -11.05 -13.15 32.51
CA GLN A 375 -9.62 -13.40 32.40
C GLN A 375 -8.91 -12.17 31.80
N LEU A 376 -8.36 -11.36 32.71
CA LEU A 376 -7.81 -10.03 32.43
C LEU A 376 -6.43 -10.08 31.76
N ASP A 377 -5.86 -11.26 31.55
CA ASP A 377 -4.60 -11.53 30.86
C ASP A 377 -4.78 -11.95 29.39
N LEU A 378 -5.97 -12.45 29.01
CA LEU A 378 -6.21 -12.87 27.63
C LEU A 378 -6.20 -11.69 26.66
N ILE A 379 -5.70 -11.89 25.45
CA ILE A 379 -5.71 -10.88 24.38
C ILE A 379 -6.38 -11.51 23.17
N ALA A 380 -7.21 -10.77 22.45
CA ALA A 380 -7.82 -11.26 21.22
C ALA A 380 -6.75 -11.52 20.15
N ASP A 381 -6.93 -12.59 19.37
CA ASP A 381 -5.89 -13.07 18.46
C ASP A 381 -5.60 -12.07 17.34
N ASN A 382 -6.61 -11.37 16.82
CA ASN A 382 -6.41 -10.25 15.89
C ASN A 382 -5.62 -9.10 16.52
N HIS A 383 -5.93 -8.71 17.76
CA HIS A 383 -5.23 -7.61 18.43
C HIS A 383 -3.76 -7.92 18.65
N ILE A 384 -3.43 -9.16 19.05
CA ILE A 384 -2.04 -9.57 19.26
C ILE A 384 -1.28 -9.69 17.93
N THR A 385 -1.92 -10.21 16.87
CA THR A 385 -1.34 -10.26 15.53
C THR A 385 -0.99 -8.86 15.02
N GLN A 386 -1.89 -7.89 15.18
CA GLN A 386 -1.64 -6.50 14.78
C GLN A 386 -0.44 -5.90 15.53
N ALA A 387 -0.43 -6.03 16.85
CA ALA A 387 0.65 -5.49 17.70
C ALA A 387 2.01 -6.15 17.39
N PHE A 388 2.03 -7.44 17.10
CA PHE A 388 3.27 -8.15 16.73
C PHE A 388 3.79 -7.79 15.34
N LEU A 389 2.89 -7.52 14.37
CA LEU A 389 3.31 -6.97 13.07
C LEU A 389 3.91 -5.56 13.24
N TYR A 390 3.33 -4.71 14.09
CA TYR A 390 3.94 -3.41 14.42
C TYR A 390 5.31 -3.56 15.09
N GLN A 391 5.44 -4.45 16.06
CA GLN A 391 6.73 -4.78 16.66
C GLN A 391 7.75 -5.20 15.58
N ALA A 392 7.38 -6.07 14.65
CA ALA A 392 8.27 -6.52 13.59
C ALA A 392 8.72 -5.38 12.67
N ILE A 393 7.80 -4.48 12.26
CA ILE A 393 8.12 -3.32 11.44
C ILE A 393 9.05 -2.36 12.18
N VAL A 394 8.71 -1.99 13.43
CA VAL A 394 9.49 -1.03 14.23
C VAL A 394 10.90 -1.57 14.45
N GLN A 395 11.04 -2.85 14.81
CA GLN A 395 12.35 -3.47 15.01
C GLN A 395 13.18 -3.47 13.73
N ARG A 396 12.56 -3.73 12.59
CA ARG A 396 13.26 -3.77 11.31
C ARG A 396 13.65 -2.38 10.82
N VAL A 397 12.75 -1.40 10.90
CA VAL A 397 12.98 -0.04 10.41
C VAL A 397 13.98 0.69 11.30
N LEU A 398 13.82 0.60 12.62
CA LEU A 398 14.68 1.30 13.59
C LEU A 398 15.89 0.48 14.04
N GLN A 399 16.08 -0.74 13.50
CA GLN A 399 17.17 -1.66 13.86
C GLN A 399 17.25 -1.96 15.36
N ILE A 400 16.08 -2.09 16.01
CA ILE A 400 15.98 -2.39 17.44
C ILE A 400 16.08 -3.90 17.65
N PRO A 401 16.95 -4.39 18.56
CA PRO A 401 17.04 -5.82 18.89
C PRO A 401 15.71 -6.43 19.35
N PHE A 402 15.50 -7.71 19.03
CA PHE A 402 14.21 -8.39 19.26
C PHE A 402 13.71 -8.31 20.73
N ASN A 403 14.64 -8.36 21.68
CA ASN A 403 14.40 -8.37 23.12
C ASN A 403 14.29 -6.99 23.77
N GLU A 404 14.56 -5.91 23.04
CA GLU A 404 14.56 -4.54 23.59
C GLU A 404 13.25 -3.77 23.38
N LEU A 405 12.36 -4.28 22.51
CA LEU A 405 11.04 -3.68 22.28
C LEU A 405 9.97 -4.43 23.06
N LYS A 406 9.29 -3.72 23.96
CA LYS A 406 8.11 -4.23 24.68
C LYS A 406 6.84 -3.91 23.89
N THR A 407 5.88 -4.83 23.92
CA THR A 407 4.61 -4.65 23.21
C THR A 407 3.46 -4.76 24.19
N TYR A 408 2.59 -3.76 24.17
CA TYR A 408 1.42 -3.70 25.04
C TYR A 408 0.14 -3.51 24.22
N ILE A 409 -0.95 -4.10 24.70
CA ILE A 409 -2.29 -3.83 24.21
C ILE A 409 -3.03 -3.07 25.31
N PHE A 410 -3.47 -1.87 25.00
CA PHE A 410 -4.22 -1.02 25.89
C PHE A 410 -5.73 -1.13 25.61
N TYR A 411 -6.43 -1.92 26.41
CA TYR A 411 -7.88 -1.97 26.43
C TYR A 411 -8.47 -0.85 27.28
N THR A 412 -8.98 0.19 26.63
CA THR A 412 -9.48 1.40 27.31
C THR A 412 -10.80 1.17 28.07
N LYS A 413 -11.52 0.08 27.74
CA LYS A 413 -12.77 -0.31 28.40
C LYS A 413 -12.59 -0.77 29.84
N TYR A 414 -11.49 -1.45 30.15
CA TYR A 414 -11.33 -2.10 31.44
C TYR A 414 -10.70 -1.15 32.47
N PRO A 415 -11.13 -1.22 33.74
CA PRO A 415 -10.52 -0.44 34.81
C PRO A 415 -9.14 -0.99 35.19
N TYR A 416 -8.45 -0.26 36.07
CA TYR A 416 -7.08 -0.58 36.50
C TYR A 416 -6.92 -1.92 37.22
N GLU A 417 -7.98 -2.47 37.81
CA GLU A 417 -7.89 -3.65 38.68
C GLU A 417 -7.02 -4.75 38.06
N LYS A 418 -5.88 -5.06 38.72
CA LYS A 418 -4.88 -6.06 38.29
C LYS A 418 -4.22 -5.81 36.92
N ARG A 419 -4.08 -4.54 36.48
CA ARG A 419 -3.51 -4.16 35.16
C ARG A 419 -4.28 -4.72 33.96
N ALA A 420 -5.60 -4.90 34.11
CA ALA A 420 -6.47 -5.42 33.06
C ALA A 420 -6.53 -4.57 31.79
N ASN A 421 -6.19 -3.29 31.92
CA ASN A 421 -6.22 -2.31 30.84
C ASN A 421 -4.96 -2.36 29.97
N LEU A 422 -3.76 -2.31 30.53
CA LEU A 422 -2.50 -2.35 29.79
C LEU A 422 -1.85 -3.74 29.88
N ARG A 423 -2.11 -4.59 28.89
CA ARG A 423 -1.67 -6.00 28.87
C ARG A 423 -0.37 -6.14 28.10
N TYR A 424 0.66 -6.71 28.74
CA TYR A 424 1.93 -7.01 28.08
C TYR A 424 1.79 -8.26 27.19
N ALA A 425 2.17 -8.14 25.92
CA ALA A 425 2.18 -9.25 24.97
C ALA A 425 3.61 -9.65 24.63
N LYS A 426 4.00 -10.87 25.01
CA LYS A 426 5.30 -11.42 24.67
C LYS A 426 5.29 -11.96 23.25
N CYS A 427 5.95 -11.27 22.34
CA CYS A 427 6.10 -11.71 20.95
C CYS A 427 7.07 -12.89 20.83
N THR A 428 6.75 -13.81 19.90
CA THR A 428 7.65 -14.88 19.47
C THR A 428 7.84 -14.82 17.96
N LEU A 429 8.97 -15.34 17.46
CA LEU A 429 9.21 -15.43 16.02
C LEU A 429 8.14 -16.24 15.30
N LYS A 430 7.57 -17.26 15.96
CA LYS A 430 6.46 -18.05 15.40
C LYS A 430 5.23 -17.19 15.14
N ASN A 431 4.88 -16.30 16.06
CA ASN A 431 3.73 -15.41 15.86
C ASN A 431 3.94 -14.49 14.65
N ILE A 432 5.16 -14.01 14.44
CA ILE A 432 5.53 -13.20 13.27
C ILE A 432 5.46 -14.06 12.00
N SER A 433 6.02 -15.27 12.01
CA SER A 433 5.95 -16.21 10.86
C SER A 433 4.51 -16.50 10.44
N GLU A 434 3.63 -16.83 11.38
CA GLU A 434 2.21 -17.12 11.10
C GLU A 434 1.49 -15.91 10.46
N ALA A 435 1.74 -14.70 10.98
CA ALA A 435 1.17 -13.47 10.46
C ALA A 435 1.72 -13.10 9.06
N LEU A 436 3.02 -13.26 8.83
CA LEU A 436 3.65 -13.03 7.52
C LEU A 436 3.23 -14.07 6.48
N ASN A 437 3.02 -15.32 6.89
CA ASN A 437 2.47 -16.34 6.01
C ASN A 437 1.00 -16.02 5.64
N LEU A 438 0.19 -15.54 6.59
CA LEU A 438 -1.16 -15.03 6.28
C LEU A 438 -1.09 -13.86 5.29
N ARG A 439 -0.16 -12.92 5.48
CA ARG A 439 0.11 -11.82 4.54
C ARG A 439 0.44 -12.33 3.13
N ASN A 440 1.33 -13.31 3.00
CA ASN A 440 1.67 -13.90 1.69
C ASN A 440 0.45 -14.50 0.99
N ARG A 441 -0.42 -15.18 1.74
CA ARG A 441 -1.67 -15.74 1.20
C ARG A 441 -2.59 -14.64 0.68
N ILE A 442 -2.76 -13.55 1.44
CA ILE A 442 -3.57 -12.40 1.01
C ILE A 442 -3.02 -11.80 -0.28
N VAL A 443 -1.70 -11.54 -0.33
CA VAL A 443 -1.04 -10.98 -1.52
C VAL A 443 -1.15 -11.92 -2.73
N CYS A 444 -1.15 -13.23 -2.53
CA CYS A 444 -1.41 -14.20 -3.60
C CYS A 444 -2.83 -14.04 -4.16
N TYR A 445 -3.86 -13.88 -3.34
CA TYR A 445 -5.22 -13.64 -3.84
C TYR A 445 -5.36 -12.30 -4.56
N GLU A 446 -4.73 -11.23 -4.05
CA GLU A 446 -4.69 -9.93 -4.73
C GLU A 446 -4.00 -10.06 -6.09
N HIS A 447 -2.87 -10.77 -6.16
CA HIS A 447 -2.17 -11.05 -7.41
C HIS A 447 -3.05 -11.83 -8.40
N LEU A 448 -3.75 -12.86 -7.94
CA LEU A 448 -4.67 -13.66 -8.77
C LEU A 448 -5.82 -12.81 -9.33
N LEU A 449 -6.42 -11.95 -8.53
CA LEU A 449 -7.49 -11.04 -8.97
C LEU A 449 -6.96 -10.02 -9.96
N ALA A 450 -5.83 -9.37 -9.63
CA ALA A 450 -5.23 -8.36 -10.47
C ALA A 450 -4.82 -8.95 -11.83
N ASN A 451 -4.35 -10.20 -11.88
CA ASN A 451 -3.88 -10.88 -13.08
C ASN A 451 -4.91 -11.81 -13.74
N ALA A 452 -6.17 -11.74 -13.32
CA ALA A 452 -7.25 -12.47 -13.96
C ALA A 452 -7.34 -12.13 -15.46
N LYS A 453 -7.36 -13.17 -16.32
CA LYS A 453 -7.37 -12.99 -17.79
C LYS A 453 -8.78 -12.87 -18.34
N SER A 454 -9.78 -13.29 -17.56
CA SER A 454 -11.17 -13.32 -17.95
C SER A 454 -12.09 -12.99 -16.78
N VAL A 455 -13.33 -12.62 -17.10
CA VAL A 455 -14.41 -12.46 -16.11
C VAL A 455 -14.64 -13.77 -15.34
N ASP A 456 -14.50 -14.92 -16.01
CA ASP A 456 -14.67 -16.23 -15.40
C ASP A 456 -13.59 -16.55 -14.36
N ASP A 457 -12.35 -16.07 -14.56
CA ASP A 457 -11.29 -16.18 -13.55
C ASP A 457 -11.64 -15.42 -12.28
N VAL A 458 -12.11 -14.16 -12.42
CA VAL A 458 -12.54 -13.35 -11.28
C VAL A 458 -13.71 -14.03 -10.57
N ARG A 459 -14.71 -14.52 -11.33
CA ARG A 459 -15.84 -15.27 -10.78
C ARG A 459 -15.37 -16.51 -10.01
N ARG A 460 -14.41 -17.26 -10.53
CA ARG A 460 -13.83 -18.44 -9.85
C ARG A 460 -13.19 -18.07 -8.51
N ILE A 461 -12.44 -16.96 -8.45
CA ILE A 461 -11.81 -16.51 -7.19
C ILE A 461 -12.88 -16.10 -6.18
N VAL A 462 -13.87 -15.30 -6.59
CA VAL A 462 -15.00 -14.90 -5.72
C VAL A 462 -15.84 -16.12 -5.31
N SER A 463 -15.87 -17.18 -6.13
CA SER A 463 -16.55 -18.43 -5.81
C SER A 463 -15.90 -19.24 -4.67
N TRP A 464 -14.82 -18.75 -4.07
CA TRP A 464 -14.28 -19.30 -2.83
C TRP A 464 -14.82 -18.61 -1.58
N ILE A 465 -15.57 -17.51 -1.68
CA ILE A 465 -16.18 -16.84 -0.53
C ILE A 465 -17.38 -17.69 -0.06
N THR A 466 -17.15 -18.79 0.65
CA THR A 466 -18.18 -19.64 1.27
C THR A 466 -17.82 -19.95 2.71
N PRO A 467 -18.79 -20.34 3.55
CA PRO A 467 -18.49 -20.84 4.90
C PRO A 467 -17.43 -21.95 4.90
N GLN A 468 -17.47 -22.87 3.93
CA GLN A 468 -16.54 -24.00 3.83
C GLN A 468 -15.08 -23.57 3.65
N TYR A 469 -14.83 -22.51 2.88
CA TYR A 469 -13.47 -22.03 2.59
C TYR A 469 -13.02 -20.92 3.53
N MET A 470 -13.95 -20.14 4.09
CA MET A 470 -13.64 -19.02 4.98
C MET A 470 -13.46 -19.44 6.44
N ILE A 471 -14.16 -20.48 6.89
CA ILE A 471 -14.15 -20.91 8.29
C ILE A 471 -13.26 -22.16 8.44
N PRO A 472 -12.08 -22.05 9.09
CA PRO A 472 -11.24 -23.20 9.35
C PRO A 472 -12.00 -24.28 10.14
N ASN A 473 -11.87 -25.54 9.72
CA ASN A 473 -12.59 -26.67 10.32
C ASN A 473 -14.11 -26.47 10.41
N TYR A 474 -14.72 -25.82 9.41
CA TYR A 474 -16.15 -25.45 9.41
C TYR A 474 -17.08 -26.56 9.91
N ASP A 475 -16.90 -27.80 9.46
CA ASP A 475 -17.75 -28.93 9.87
C ASP A 475 -17.79 -29.19 11.38
N LYS A 476 -16.72 -28.83 12.11
CA LYS A 476 -16.63 -28.97 13.56
C LYS A 476 -17.24 -27.81 14.32
N VAL A 477 -17.22 -26.60 13.73
CA VAL A 477 -17.60 -25.35 14.40
C VAL A 477 -18.92 -24.75 13.90
N LYS A 478 -19.53 -25.31 12.84
CA LYS A 478 -20.77 -24.79 12.22
C LYS A 478 -21.96 -24.69 13.17
N SER A 479 -22.02 -25.52 14.21
CA SER A 479 -23.08 -25.50 15.23
C SER A 479 -22.83 -24.49 16.34
N GLU A 480 -21.64 -23.89 16.42
CA GLU A 480 -21.36 -22.87 17.42
C GLU A 480 -22.25 -21.64 17.20
N ARG A 481 -22.74 -21.05 18.30
CA ARG A 481 -23.72 -19.94 18.25
C ARG A 481 -23.18 -18.72 17.50
N ILE A 482 -21.90 -18.39 17.67
CA ILE A 482 -21.28 -17.24 16.99
C ILE A 482 -21.20 -17.51 15.48
N VAL A 483 -20.80 -18.73 15.12
CA VAL A 483 -20.63 -19.14 13.72
C VAL A 483 -21.97 -19.19 13.00
N SER A 484 -22.91 -19.99 13.50
CA SER A 484 -24.25 -20.17 12.92
C SER A 484 -25.10 -18.91 12.97
N GLY A 485 -25.02 -18.12 14.04
CA GLY A 485 -25.88 -16.96 14.25
C GLY A 485 -25.40 -15.66 13.62
N PHE A 486 -24.08 -15.50 13.39
CA PHE A 486 -23.52 -14.20 13.01
C PHE A 486 -22.53 -14.22 11.85
N ILE A 487 -21.73 -15.29 11.70
CA ILE A 487 -20.69 -15.36 10.66
C ILE A 487 -21.26 -15.94 9.36
N VAL A 488 -21.84 -17.14 9.43
CA VAL A 488 -22.39 -17.85 8.26
C VAL A 488 -23.47 -17.02 7.54
N PRO A 489 -24.46 -16.41 8.23
CA PRO A 489 -25.51 -15.65 7.55
C PRO A 489 -24.98 -14.52 6.68
N LYS A 490 -23.90 -13.83 7.10
CA LYS A 490 -23.30 -12.73 6.34
C LYS A 490 -22.64 -13.21 5.05
N ILE A 491 -21.94 -14.36 5.11
CA ILE A 491 -21.29 -14.95 3.95
C ILE A 491 -22.34 -15.46 2.96
N GLU A 492 -23.39 -16.09 3.46
CA GLU A 492 -24.49 -16.61 2.64
C GLU A 492 -25.32 -15.49 2.02
N GLU A 493 -25.60 -14.39 2.74
CA GLU A 493 -26.27 -13.21 2.21
C GLU A 493 -25.48 -12.58 1.05
N PHE A 494 -24.16 -12.43 1.23
CA PHE A 494 -23.27 -11.96 0.17
C PHE A 494 -23.37 -12.82 -1.09
N ARG A 495 -23.32 -14.14 -0.91
CA ARG A 495 -23.44 -15.11 -2.01
C ARG A 495 -24.77 -15.05 -2.70
N HIS A 496 -25.83 -15.15 -1.93
CA HIS A 496 -27.19 -15.12 -2.43
C HIS A 496 -27.44 -13.85 -3.26
N THR A 497 -26.95 -12.70 -2.81
CA THR A 497 -27.09 -11.43 -3.54
C THR A 497 -26.44 -11.49 -4.93
N ILE A 498 -25.23 -12.04 -5.03
CA ILE A 498 -24.54 -12.17 -6.33
C ILE A 498 -25.20 -13.24 -7.20
N ASP A 499 -25.49 -14.41 -6.63
CA ASP A 499 -26.03 -15.56 -7.36
C ASP A 499 -27.45 -15.31 -7.88
N SER A 500 -28.25 -14.49 -7.19
CA SER A 500 -29.60 -14.08 -7.61
C SER A 500 -29.63 -12.91 -8.60
N SER A 501 -28.49 -12.28 -8.87
CA SER A 501 -28.38 -11.15 -9.81
C SER A 501 -28.44 -11.59 -11.27
N SER A 502 -28.81 -10.67 -12.16
CA SER A 502 -28.89 -10.97 -13.60
C SER A 502 -27.50 -11.27 -14.20
N GLN A 503 -27.48 -11.93 -15.36
CA GLN A 503 -26.21 -12.21 -16.05
C GLN A 503 -25.44 -10.93 -16.39
N LEU A 504 -26.14 -9.84 -16.75
CA LEU A 504 -25.52 -8.55 -17.04
C LEU A 504 -24.93 -7.91 -15.78
N GLU A 505 -25.66 -7.96 -14.66
CA GLU A 505 -25.21 -7.46 -13.36
C GLU A 505 -23.96 -8.19 -12.88
N GLN A 506 -23.96 -9.52 -12.95
CA GLN A 506 -22.78 -10.34 -12.61
C GLN A 506 -21.59 -10.02 -13.53
N LYS A 507 -21.83 -9.91 -14.84
CA LYS A 507 -20.76 -9.57 -15.79
C LYS A 507 -20.16 -8.20 -15.51
N TYR A 508 -20.98 -7.19 -15.20
CA TYR A 508 -20.52 -5.87 -14.78
C TYR A 508 -19.69 -5.95 -13.48
N PHE A 509 -20.25 -6.60 -12.45
CA PHE A 509 -19.60 -6.74 -11.14
C PHE A 509 -18.20 -7.38 -11.26
N TYR A 510 -18.09 -8.54 -11.90
CA TYR A 510 -16.82 -9.25 -12.01
C TYR A 510 -15.83 -8.54 -12.95
N SER A 511 -16.30 -7.89 -14.02
CA SER A 511 -15.42 -7.11 -14.90
C SER A 511 -14.80 -5.93 -14.15
N MET A 512 -15.63 -5.16 -13.43
CA MET A 512 -15.15 -4.02 -12.65
C MET A 512 -14.31 -4.45 -11.45
N LEU A 513 -14.61 -5.58 -10.81
CA LEU A 513 -13.80 -6.12 -9.73
C LEU A 513 -12.38 -6.45 -10.19
N GLY A 514 -12.23 -7.15 -11.31
CA GLY A 514 -10.92 -7.43 -11.90
C GLY A 514 -10.19 -6.15 -12.33
N PHE A 515 -10.91 -5.18 -12.90
CA PHE A 515 -10.35 -3.88 -13.27
C PHE A 515 -9.83 -3.10 -12.05
N ILE A 516 -10.62 -2.99 -10.98
CA ILE A 516 -10.22 -2.28 -9.75
C ILE A 516 -9.01 -2.97 -9.11
N ALA A 517 -9.00 -4.31 -9.02
CA ALA A 517 -7.86 -5.07 -8.50
C ALA A 517 -6.58 -4.83 -9.32
N LYS A 518 -6.71 -4.76 -10.65
CA LYS A 518 -5.62 -4.39 -11.53
C LYS A 518 -5.13 -2.97 -11.24
N GLU A 519 -6.01 -1.97 -11.20
CA GLU A 519 -5.61 -0.58 -10.93
C GLU A 519 -4.95 -0.42 -9.54
N GLN A 520 -5.45 -1.12 -8.52
CA GLN A 520 -4.85 -1.10 -7.18
C GLN A 520 -3.43 -1.67 -7.18
N ASP A 521 -3.22 -2.81 -7.85
CA ASP A 521 -1.91 -3.45 -8.01
C ASP A 521 -0.90 -2.52 -8.71
N TYR A 522 -1.32 -1.84 -9.79
CA TYR A 522 -0.50 -0.83 -10.49
C TYR A 522 -0.20 0.37 -9.60
N ALA A 523 -1.18 0.87 -8.85
CA ALA A 523 -0.99 2.02 -7.99
C ALA A 523 -0.05 1.71 -6.81
N LYS A 524 -0.01 0.46 -6.32
CA LYS A 524 0.91 0.02 -5.26
C LYS A 524 2.30 -0.29 -5.78
N THR A 525 2.42 -1.17 -6.77
CA THR A 525 3.70 -1.75 -7.19
C THR A 525 4.33 -1.07 -8.40
N GLY A 526 3.54 -0.30 -9.16
CA GLY A 526 3.94 0.32 -10.41
C GLY A 526 3.68 -0.54 -11.64
N GLY A 527 3.88 0.04 -12.81
CA GLY A 527 3.61 -0.62 -14.09
C GLY A 527 4.86 -0.94 -14.91
N SER A 528 4.82 -2.08 -15.60
CA SER A 528 5.75 -2.48 -16.67
C SER A 528 5.58 -1.68 -17.98
N GLY A 529 4.74 -0.63 -17.99
CA GLY A 529 4.31 0.07 -19.20
C GLY A 529 5.43 0.82 -19.96
N THR A 530 5.17 1.09 -21.24
CA THR A 530 6.06 1.83 -22.15
C THR A 530 6.21 3.32 -21.81
N ARG A 531 5.39 3.87 -20.90
CA ARG A 531 5.43 5.28 -20.49
C ARG A 531 6.02 5.40 -19.08
N ARG A 532 7.19 6.02 -18.97
CA ARG A 532 7.97 6.31 -17.75
C ARG A 532 7.27 7.18 -16.67
N ASN A 533 5.94 7.33 -16.69
CA ASN A 533 5.25 8.28 -15.81
C ASN A 533 4.23 7.60 -14.86
N HIS A 534 4.26 6.27 -14.72
CA HIS A 534 3.34 5.54 -13.82
C HIS A 534 4.10 4.65 -12.87
N TYR A 535 4.94 5.27 -12.04
CA TYR A 535 5.57 4.59 -10.93
C TYR A 535 4.58 4.57 -9.76
N GLY A 536 4.18 3.37 -9.32
CA GLY A 536 3.29 3.21 -8.19
C GLY A 536 3.97 3.62 -6.88
N PHE A 537 3.33 3.37 -5.75
CA PHE A 537 3.85 3.73 -4.44
C PHE A 537 5.24 3.13 -4.15
N ALA A 538 5.54 1.95 -4.69
CA ALA A 538 6.85 1.32 -4.57
C ALA A 538 8.02 2.15 -5.13
N SER A 539 7.75 3.15 -5.97
CA SER A 539 8.77 4.11 -6.41
C SER A 539 9.54 4.76 -5.27
N CYS A 540 8.89 4.96 -4.12
CA CYS A 540 9.50 5.53 -2.92
C CYS A 540 10.75 4.76 -2.43
N TRP A 541 10.88 3.47 -2.74
CA TRP A 541 12.06 2.66 -2.37
C TRP A 541 12.70 1.91 -3.54
N ARG A 542 12.07 1.88 -4.72
CA ARG A 542 12.59 1.18 -5.91
C ARG A 542 13.36 2.10 -6.86
N GLU A 543 13.03 3.39 -6.86
CA GLU A 543 13.73 4.39 -7.65
C GLU A 543 14.92 4.98 -6.90
N SER A 544 16.01 5.17 -7.64
CA SER A 544 17.15 5.98 -7.19
C SER A 544 16.77 7.46 -7.10
N LEU A 545 17.58 8.24 -6.39
CA LEU A 545 17.38 9.68 -6.28
C LEU A 545 17.31 10.36 -7.66
N GLU A 546 18.18 9.97 -8.59
CA GLU A 546 18.22 10.56 -9.93
C GLU A 546 16.94 10.25 -10.73
N GLU A 547 16.42 9.03 -10.67
CA GLU A 547 15.14 8.66 -11.28
C GLU A 547 13.97 9.48 -10.69
N LYS A 548 13.98 9.70 -9.37
CA LYS A 548 12.97 10.53 -8.69
C LYS A 548 13.10 12.02 -9.04
N LYS A 549 14.32 12.52 -9.28
CA LYS A 549 14.55 13.89 -9.77
C LYS A 549 14.01 14.07 -11.18
N GLU A 550 14.31 13.13 -12.09
CA GLU A 550 13.85 13.17 -13.48
C GLU A 550 12.31 13.12 -13.60
N SER A 551 11.66 12.35 -12.72
CA SER A 551 10.19 12.26 -12.67
C SER A 551 9.52 13.38 -11.87
N GLY A 552 10.28 14.15 -11.09
CA GLY A 552 9.77 15.20 -10.21
C GLY A 552 8.99 14.68 -9.00
N ASN A 553 9.27 13.45 -8.56
CA ASN A 553 8.50 12.72 -7.52
C ASN A 553 9.03 12.91 -6.08
N ILE A 554 10.14 13.60 -5.88
CA ILE A 554 10.73 13.84 -4.55
C ILE A 554 11.16 15.29 -4.37
N ILE A 555 10.82 15.96 -3.27
CA ILE A 555 11.51 17.20 -2.85
C ILE A 555 12.43 16.83 -1.69
N PHE A 556 13.72 17.11 -1.80
CA PHE A 556 14.74 16.71 -0.82
C PHE A 556 15.58 17.92 -0.41
N ASP A 557 16.54 17.71 0.50
CA ASP A 557 17.36 18.74 1.14
C ASP A 557 16.55 19.83 1.85
N LEU A 558 15.41 19.42 2.41
CA LEU A 558 14.50 20.31 3.11
C LEU A 558 14.97 20.53 4.54
N HIS A 559 15.16 21.79 4.90
CA HIS A 559 15.60 22.20 6.23
C HIS A 559 14.44 22.89 6.96
N PRO A 560 14.06 22.46 8.18
CA PRO A 560 12.99 23.12 8.91
C PRO A 560 13.33 24.58 9.26
N ARG A 561 12.54 25.53 8.74
CA ARG A 561 12.60 26.96 9.09
C ARG A 561 11.78 27.24 10.34
N GLU A 562 10.53 26.79 10.31
CA GLU A 562 9.52 26.97 11.36
C GLU A 562 8.84 25.63 11.66
N ILE A 563 8.67 25.33 12.95
CA ILE A 563 8.09 24.08 13.43
C ILE A 563 7.03 24.45 14.46
N ALA A 564 5.78 24.12 14.18
CA ALA A 564 4.64 24.34 15.06
C ALA A 564 3.81 23.05 15.08
N ILE A 565 4.32 22.02 15.75
CA ILE A 565 3.75 20.66 15.72
C ILE A 565 2.94 20.32 16.97
N ASP A 566 3.02 21.13 18.01
CA ASP A 566 2.29 20.99 19.29
C ASP A 566 1.02 21.88 19.34
N THR A 567 0.63 22.46 18.21
CA THR A 567 -0.54 23.34 18.07
C THR A 567 -1.79 22.55 17.66
N ALA A 568 -2.96 23.22 17.74
CA ALA A 568 -4.24 22.67 17.27
C ALA A 568 -4.25 22.42 15.75
N GLU A 569 -3.58 23.31 14.99
CA GLU A 569 -3.33 23.13 13.56
C GLU A 569 -1.81 22.96 13.35
N PRO A 570 -1.30 21.72 13.42
CA PRO A 570 0.13 21.47 13.40
C PRO A 570 0.69 21.65 11.99
N TYR A 571 1.84 22.31 11.86
CA TYR A 571 2.51 22.54 10.58
C TYR A 571 4.03 22.64 10.71
N VAL A 572 4.69 22.52 9.57
CA VAL A 572 6.12 22.77 9.41
C VAL A 572 6.36 23.57 8.12
N VAL A 573 7.28 24.53 8.18
CA VAL A 573 7.76 25.27 7.03
C VAL A 573 9.20 24.85 6.78
N PHE A 574 9.48 24.37 5.58
CA PHE A 574 10.82 24.03 5.12
C PHE A 574 11.38 25.10 4.20
N ASP A 575 12.68 25.35 4.33
CA ASP A 575 13.49 26.01 3.31
C ASP A 575 13.71 25.07 2.13
N ARG A 576 13.60 25.63 0.92
CA ARG A 576 13.91 24.95 -0.34
C ARG A 576 15.06 25.68 -1.01
N THR A 577 16.04 24.92 -1.49
CA THR A 577 17.07 25.45 -2.37
C THR A 577 16.50 25.58 -3.79
N PRO A 578 16.47 26.79 -4.38
CA PRO A 578 16.09 26.95 -5.78
C PRO A 578 17.05 26.15 -6.66
N ASN A 579 16.53 25.35 -7.58
CA ASN A 579 17.31 24.59 -8.54
C ASN A 579 16.68 24.72 -9.92
N ASP A 580 17.39 25.38 -10.86
CA ASP A 580 16.89 25.61 -12.21
C ASP A 580 16.88 24.34 -13.09
N GLU A 581 17.61 23.28 -12.70
CA GLU A 581 17.69 22.02 -13.42
C GLU A 581 16.65 20.98 -12.96
N TYR A 582 15.94 21.26 -11.86
CA TYR A 582 15.03 20.31 -11.21
C TYR A 582 13.68 20.97 -10.90
N THR A 583 12.59 20.44 -11.46
CA THR A 583 11.23 20.90 -11.15
C THR A 583 10.40 19.77 -10.54
N ALA A 584 10.04 19.95 -9.28
CA ALA A 584 9.16 19.05 -8.55
C ALA A 584 7.72 19.11 -9.08
N SER A 585 7.08 17.96 -9.26
CA SER A 585 5.69 17.84 -9.74
C SER A 585 4.68 17.85 -8.59
N PHE A 586 4.80 18.78 -7.64
CA PHE A 586 3.91 18.84 -6.46
C PHE A 586 2.96 20.03 -6.53
N ARG A 587 1.77 19.88 -5.93
CA ARG A 587 0.71 20.88 -5.91
C ARG A 587 0.18 21.08 -4.49
N VAL A 588 -0.42 22.25 -4.26
CA VAL A 588 -1.20 22.52 -3.05
C VAL A 588 -2.34 21.49 -2.96
N GLY A 589 -2.49 20.87 -1.79
CA GLY A 589 -3.43 19.80 -1.54
C GLY A 589 -2.88 18.39 -1.76
N ASP A 590 -1.67 18.22 -2.30
CA ASP A 590 -1.04 16.89 -2.41
C ASP A 590 -0.71 16.36 -1.01
N ILE A 591 -1.02 15.08 -0.79
CA ILE A 591 -0.71 14.36 0.45
C ILE A 591 0.67 13.73 0.30
N VAL A 592 1.51 13.96 1.30
CA VAL A 592 2.93 13.63 1.26
C VAL A 592 3.38 12.88 2.50
N VAL A 593 4.39 12.05 2.31
CA VAL A 593 5.18 11.43 3.37
C VAL A 593 6.44 12.24 3.59
N ILE A 594 6.81 12.46 4.84
CA ILE A 594 7.98 13.23 5.26
C ILE A 594 8.87 12.30 6.08
N TYR A 595 10.15 12.24 5.74
CA TYR A 595 11.12 11.41 6.47
C TYR A 595 12.49 12.07 6.50
N GLU A 596 13.26 11.76 7.54
CA GLU A 596 14.64 12.23 7.69
C GLU A 596 15.52 11.59 6.61
N ARG A 597 16.30 12.43 5.91
CA ARG A 597 17.19 12.01 4.84
C ARG A 597 18.54 12.69 4.99
N LEU A 598 19.52 11.94 5.49
CA LEU A 598 20.90 12.37 5.65
C LEU A 598 21.78 11.87 4.50
N ASN A 599 21.45 10.70 3.96
CA ASN A 599 22.23 10.01 2.95
C ASN A 599 21.34 9.49 1.81
N ASP A 600 21.93 9.11 0.68
CA ASP A 600 21.18 8.58 -0.46
C ASP A 600 20.52 7.22 -0.22
N THR A 601 20.95 6.51 0.83
CA THR A 601 20.38 5.24 1.27
C THR A 601 19.15 5.41 2.19
N ASP A 602 18.87 6.63 2.65
CA ASP A 602 17.70 6.90 3.48
C ASP A 602 16.44 6.98 2.61
N LEU A 603 15.46 6.14 2.93
CA LEU A 603 14.23 5.94 2.19
C LEU A 603 13.03 5.99 3.14
N ALA A 604 11.85 6.21 2.58
CA ALA A 604 10.61 6.14 3.36
C ALA A 604 10.37 4.78 4.06
N THR A 605 11.02 3.70 3.59
CA THR A 605 10.87 2.34 4.17
C THR A 605 11.90 1.97 5.22
N ASN A 606 12.90 2.83 5.49
CA ASN A 606 13.90 2.62 6.54
C ASN A 606 13.96 3.77 7.56
N LYS A 607 12.93 4.62 7.58
CA LYS A 607 12.77 5.72 8.53
C LYS A 607 11.37 5.73 9.14
N LEU A 608 11.24 6.48 10.24
CA LEU A 608 9.93 6.95 10.70
C LEU A 608 9.34 7.90 9.65
N VAL A 609 8.06 7.72 9.34
CA VAL A 609 7.34 8.56 8.38
C VAL A 609 6.30 9.40 9.09
N LEU A 610 6.28 10.69 8.77
CA LEU A 610 5.21 11.61 9.10
C LEU A 610 4.35 11.86 7.86
N ARG A 611 3.06 12.14 8.07
CA ARG A 611 2.14 12.45 6.96
C ARG A 611 1.65 13.89 7.08
N GLY A 612 1.50 14.54 5.93
CA GLY A 612 0.98 15.89 5.86
C GLY A 612 0.39 16.22 4.50
N THR A 613 -0.16 17.42 4.38
CA THR A 613 -0.70 17.95 3.14
C THR A 613 0.02 19.25 2.80
N ILE A 614 0.44 19.41 1.54
CA ILE A 614 1.07 20.65 1.08
C ILE A 614 0.05 21.78 1.14
N ALA A 615 0.29 22.75 2.03
CA ALA A 615 -0.54 23.94 2.18
C ALA A 615 -0.07 25.05 1.24
N GLU A 616 1.24 25.23 1.12
CA GLU A 616 1.85 26.24 0.25
C GLU A 616 3.16 25.72 -0.32
N ILE A 617 3.43 26.02 -1.59
CA ILE A 617 4.66 25.65 -2.28
C ILE A 617 5.17 26.82 -3.12
N THR A 618 6.38 27.28 -2.83
CA THR A 618 7.07 28.34 -3.57
C THR A 618 8.46 27.87 -4.00
N ASN A 619 9.22 28.68 -4.74
CA ASN A 619 10.59 28.34 -5.12
C ASN A 619 11.56 28.25 -3.92
N CYS A 620 11.25 28.93 -2.82
CA CYS A 620 12.15 29.03 -1.66
C CYS A 620 11.59 28.38 -0.38
N THR A 621 10.29 28.12 -0.33
CA THR A 621 9.62 27.60 0.87
C THR A 621 8.58 26.54 0.54
N LEU A 622 8.36 25.64 1.48
CA LEU A 622 7.30 24.64 1.46
C LEU A 622 6.63 24.62 2.83
N ARG A 623 5.32 24.86 2.88
CA ARG A 623 4.51 24.71 4.09
C ARG A 623 3.70 23.43 4.00
N ILE A 624 3.85 22.57 5.01
CA ILE A 624 3.08 21.33 5.13
C ILE A 624 2.25 21.39 6.40
N ASN A 625 0.95 21.21 6.27
CA ASN A 625 0.08 20.96 7.41
C ASN A 625 0.22 19.50 7.81
N MET A 626 0.67 19.26 9.04
CA MET A 626 0.86 17.93 9.58
C MET A 626 -0.50 17.32 9.89
N ARG A 627 -0.63 16.01 9.70
CA ARG A 627 -1.89 15.33 10.00
C ARG A 627 -2.09 15.10 11.50
N GLN A 628 -1.02 15.04 12.27
CA GLN A 628 -1.07 14.79 13.71
C GLN A 628 -0.23 15.79 14.48
N THR A 629 -0.77 16.25 15.60
CA THR A 629 -0.03 16.99 16.62
C THR A 629 1.03 16.08 17.23
N GLN A 630 2.22 16.61 17.50
CA GLN A 630 3.33 15.91 18.12
C GLN A 630 3.93 16.78 19.21
N ARG A 631 4.22 16.19 20.37
CA ARG A 631 4.90 16.89 21.48
C ARG A 631 6.39 16.58 21.57
N ASN A 632 6.82 15.43 21.04
CA ASN A 632 8.22 15.03 21.09
C ASN A 632 9.04 15.90 20.11
N PRO A 633 9.96 16.76 20.61
CA PRO A 633 10.73 17.65 19.76
C PRO A 633 11.76 16.90 18.90
N ASN A 634 12.05 15.63 19.20
CA ASN A 634 13.00 14.83 18.42
C ASN A 634 12.43 14.36 17.08
N VAL A 635 11.13 14.52 16.85
CA VAL A 635 10.46 14.17 15.59
C VAL A 635 10.91 15.09 14.44
N LEU A 636 11.05 16.38 14.74
CA LEU A 636 11.44 17.42 13.79
C LEU A 636 12.37 18.39 14.51
N ARG A 637 13.63 18.47 14.07
CA ARG A 637 14.61 19.41 14.60
C ARG A 637 15.24 20.23 13.48
N LYS A 638 15.63 21.47 13.78
CA LYS A 638 16.18 22.41 12.78
C LYS A 638 17.54 21.98 12.20
N ASP A 639 18.27 21.11 12.89
CA ASP A 639 19.54 20.52 12.45
C ASP A 639 19.36 19.31 11.52
N MET A 640 18.13 18.81 11.36
CA MET A 640 17.83 17.64 10.52
C MET A 640 17.46 18.07 9.09
N THR A 641 17.73 17.15 8.16
CA THR A 641 17.40 17.30 6.74
C THR A 641 16.33 16.29 6.36
N PHE A 642 15.35 16.73 5.57
CA PHE A 642 14.17 15.94 5.22
C PHE A 642 14.00 15.79 3.72
N ALA A 643 13.27 14.76 3.35
CA ALA A 643 12.68 14.61 2.03
C ALA A 643 11.17 14.40 2.13
N ILE A 644 10.47 14.78 1.07
CA ILE A 644 9.06 14.49 0.87
C ILE A 644 8.82 13.78 -0.45
N GLU A 645 7.91 12.81 -0.39
CA GLU A 645 7.42 12.05 -1.53
C GLU A 645 5.89 11.95 -1.44
N ARG A 646 5.23 11.54 -2.52
CA ARG A 646 3.76 11.39 -2.51
C ARG A 646 3.35 10.19 -1.67
N ASP A 647 2.29 10.35 -0.89
CA ASP A 647 1.67 9.25 -0.14
C ASP A 647 0.71 8.45 -1.02
N PHE A 648 0.45 7.20 -0.63
CA PHE A 648 -0.58 6.36 -1.24
C PHE A 648 -1.79 6.20 -0.32
N ILE A 649 -2.96 6.61 -0.82
CA ILE A 649 -4.21 6.60 -0.07
C ILE A 649 -5.03 5.36 -0.44
N GLU A 650 -4.80 4.27 0.28
CA GLU A 650 -5.46 2.98 0.02
C GLU A 650 -6.99 3.04 0.19
N SER A 651 -7.50 3.90 1.08
CA SER A 651 -8.94 4.02 1.36
C SER A 651 -9.77 4.44 0.14
N SER A 652 -9.15 5.09 -0.86
CA SER A 652 -9.80 5.42 -2.13
C SER A 652 -10.27 4.16 -2.89
N PHE A 653 -9.49 3.09 -2.87
CA PHE A 653 -9.83 1.82 -3.52
C PHE A 653 -10.91 1.05 -2.75
N THR A 654 -10.86 1.04 -1.41
CA THR A 654 -11.87 0.37 -0.57
C THR A 654 -13.30 0.83 -0.88
N ASN A 655 -13.48 2.12 -1.19
CA ASN A 655 -14.76 2.67 -1.61
C ASN A 655 -15.22 2.14 -2.98
N LEU A 656 -14.29 1.88 -3.90
CA LEU A 656 -14.61 1.29 -5.21
C LEU A 656 -15.08 -0.16 -5.06
N TYR A 657 -14.39 -0.98 -4.25
CA TYR A 657 -14.79 -2.37 -3.98
C TYR A 657 -16.16 -2.47 -3.32
N SER A 658 -16.36 -1.77 -2.21
CA SER A 658 -17.65 -1.77 -1.50
C SER A 658 -18.77 -1.12 -2.31
N GLY A 659 -18.43 -0.19 -3.22
CA GLY A 659 -19.34 0.39 -4.20
C GLY A 659 -19.91 -0.65 -5.17
N LEU A 660 -19.14 -1.67 -5.57
CA LEU A 660 -19.63 -2.76 -6.42
C LEU A 660 -20.70 -3.60 -5.73
N TYR A 661 -20.47 -3.96 -4.46
CA TYR A 661 -21.46 -4.71 -3.70
C TYR A 661 -22.69 -3.84 -3.35
N THR A 662 -22.48 -2.54 -3.11
CA THR A 662 -23.59 -1.60 -2.94
C THR A 662 -24.43 -1.50 -4.22
N PHE A 663 -23.80 -1.48 -5.39
CA PHE A 663 -24.49 -1.49 -6.68
C PHE A 663 -25.34 -2.76 -6.86
N ILE A 664 -24.78 -3.94 -6.63
CA ILE A 664 -25.52 -5.20 -6.86
C ILE A 664 -26.72 -5.37 -5.91
N ASN A 665 -26.59 -4.86 -4.68
CA ASN A 665 -27.64 -4.86 -3.66
C ASN A 665 -28.65 -3.70 -3.80
N THR A 666 -28.49 -2.84 -4.82
CA THR A 666 -29.42 -1.72 -5.07
C THR A 666 -30.72 -2.21 -5.72
N LYS A 667 -31.81 -1.45 -5.57
CA LYS A 667 -33.11 -1.72 -6.20
C LYS A 667 -32.98 -1.97 -7.71
N PRO A 668 -33.71 -2.95 -8.29
CA PRO A 668 -33.63 -3.29 -9.72
C PRO A 668 -33.81 -2.10 -10.66
N GLU A 669 -34.76 -1.21 -10.37
CA GLU A 669 -35.03 -0.01 -11.19
C GLU A 669 -33.78 0.86 -11.41
N ARG A 670 -32.99 1.06 -10.35
CA ARG A 670 -31.78 1.87 -10.41
C ARG A 670 -30.63 1.11 -11.08
N LYS A 671 -30.55 -0.22 -10.91
CA LYS A 671 -29.58 -1.06 -11.64
C LYS A 671 -29.84 -1.03 -13.14
N HIS A 672 -31.08 -1.27 -13.56
CA HIS A 672 -31.47 -1.24 -14.98
C HIS A 672 -31.20 0.13 -15.63
N LEU A 673 -31.47 1.23 -14.91
CA LEU A 673 -31.16 2.58 -15.40
C LEU A 673 -29.65 2.80 -15.59
N LEU A 674 -28.82 2.38 -14.62
CA LEU A 674 -27.36 2.53 -14.68
C LEU A 674 -26.71 1.62 -15.73
N LEU A 675 -27.28 0.44 -15.96
CA LEU A 675 -26.84 -0.51 -17.00
C LEU A 675 -27.38 -0.17 -18.39
N GLY A 676 -28.23 0.85 -18.51
CA GLY A 676 -28.84 1.26 -19.78
C GLY A 676 -29.94 0.31 -20.29
N GLU A 677 -30.45 -0.58 -19.45
CA GLU A 677 -31.57 -1.48 -19.75
C GLU A 677 -32.93 -0.74 -19.74
N THR A 678 -33.00 0.43 -19.09
CA THR A 678 -34.20 1.28 -19.06
C THR A 678 -33.83 2.72 -19.35
N LEU A 679 -34.58 3.39 -20.24
CA LEU A 679 -34.38 4.79 -20.58
C LEU A 679 -34.89 5.72 -19.45
N PRO A 680 -34.27 6.89 -19.23
CA PRO A 680 -34.82 7.93 -18.35
C PRO A 680 -36.26 8.26 -18.71
N LYS A 681 -37.14 8.30 -17.70
CA LYS A 681 -38.53 8.70 -17.92
C LYS A 681 -38.62 10.23 -18.00
N PRO A 682 -39.23 10.79 -19.06
CA PRO A 682 -39.51 12.21 -19.12
C PRO A 682 -40.62 12.57 -18.13
N THR A 683 -40.61 13.81 -17.66
CA THR A 683 -41.64 14.38 -16.79
C THR A 683 -42.15 15.71 -17.34
N ASP A 684 -43.36 16.09 -16.93
CA ASP A 684 -43.99 17.38 -17.27
C ASP A 684 -43.48 18.53 -16.37
N ASN A 685 -42.32 18.35 -15.76
CA ASN A 685 -41.65 19.38 -14.97
C ASN A 685 -40.99 20.37 -15.93
N HIS A 686 -41.33 21.64 -15.76
CA HIS A 686 -40.83 22.74 -16.56
C HIS A 686 -39.96 23.68 -15.73
N ARG A 687 -39.00 24.36 -16.38
CA ARG A 687 -38.23 25.42 -15.73
C ARG A 687 -39.14 26.57 -15.32
N ARG A 688 -38.85 27.19 -14.17
CA ARG A 688 -39.52 28.40 -13.68
C ARG A 688 -38.72 29.65 -13.97
N GLY A 689 -37.39 29.54 -13.94
CA GLY A 689 -36.47 30.64 -14.13
C GLY A 689 -36.23 31.02 -15.59
N VAL A 690 -35.68 32.22 -15.77
CA VAL A 690 -35.12 32.71 -17.04
C VAL A 690 -33.63 32.98 -16.83
N TYR A 691 -32.80 32.36 -17.65
CA TYR A 691 -31.35 32.35 -17.54
C TYR A 691 -30.68 33.10 -18.68
N ALA A 692 -29.35 33.20 -18.61
CA ALA A 692 -28.53 34.11 -19.40
C ALA A 692 -28.75 34.11 -20.92
N ASN A 693 -29.18 32.99 -21.51
CA ASN A 693 -29.55 32.90 -22.93
C ASN A 693 -30.48 31.70 -23.19
N ASP A 694 -31.03 31.63 -24.41
CA ASP A 694 -31.97 30.59 -24.83
C ASP A 694 -31.40 29.17 -24.79
N ASP A 695 -30.09 29.01 -25.01
CA ASP A 695 -29.45 27.71 -24.91
C ASP A 695 -29.39 27.21 -23.47
N ILE A 696 -29.05 28.08 -22.50
CA ILE A 696 -29.08 27.73 -21.08
C ILE A 696 -30.52 27.45 -20.63
N ASN A 697 -31.48 28.27 -21.05
CA ASN A 697 -32.91 28.03 -20.79
C ASN A 697 -33.33 26.63 -21.28
N ARG A 698 -32.94 26.25 -22.50
CA ARG A 698 -33.23 24.92 -23.05
C ARG A 698 -32.52 23.79 -22.29
N ILE A 699 -31.30 24.02 -21.81
CA ILE A 699 -30.55 23.03 -21.01
C ILE A 699 -31.25 22.81 -19.66
N VAL A 700 -31.60 23.87 -18.95
CA VAL A 700 -32.30 23.79 -17.66
C VAL A 700 -33.67 23.14 -17.82
N GLU A 701 -34.41 23.47 -18.90
CA GLU A 701 -35.67 22.81 -19.24
C GLU A 701 -35.52 21.30 -19.36
N LYS A 702 -34.53 20.84 -20.13
CA LYS A 702 -34.28 19.41 -20.34
C LYS A 702 -33.83 18.71 -19.06
N ALA A 703 -33.09 19.41 -18.21
CA ALA A 703 -32.68 18.87 -16.92
C ALA A 703 -33.89 18.70 -15.98
N LYS A 704 -34.86 19.63 -16.01
CA LYS A 704 -36.11 19.54 -15.25
C LYS A 704 -37.04 18.45 -15.75
N SER A 705 -37.09 18.22 -17.05
CA SER A 705 -38.01 17.27 -17.66
C SER A 705 -37.63 15.79 -17.45
N THR A 706 -36.84 15.44 -16.43
CA THR A 706 -36.52 14.05 -16.08
C THR A 706 -36.26 13.88 -14.57
N ASP A 707 -36.82 12.81 -13.99
CA ASP A 707 -36.61 12.44 -12.58
C ASP A 707 -35.43 11.47 -12.39
N SER A 708 -34.75 11.09 -13.47
CA SER A 708 -33.72 10.05 -13.48
C SER A 708 -32.31 10.64 -13.53
N TYR A 709 -31.78 10.89 -14.73
CA TYR A 709 -30.49 11.54 -14.91
C TYR A 709 -30.51 12.42 -16.17
N PHE A 710 -29.68 13.46 -16.17
CA PHE A 710 -29.44 14.33 -17.30
C PHE A 710 -27.93 14.42 -17.57
N LEU A 711 -27.53 14.25 -18.83
CA LEU A 711 -26.12 14.32 -19.23
C LEU A 711 -25.84 15.65 -19.93
N LEU A 712 -25.11 16.52 -19.24
CA LEU A 712 -24.66 17.79 -19.80
C LEU A 712 -23.34 17.61 -20.55
N ALA A 713 -23.41 17.55 -21.87
CA ALA A 713 -22.24 17.54 -22.74
C ALA A 713 -21.95 18.96 -23.27
N GLY A 714 -20.70 19.41 -23.13
CA GLY A 714 -20.28 20.72 -23.65
C GLY A 714 -18.78 20.75 -23.93
N PRO A 715 -18.33 21.29 -25.07
CA PRO A 715 -16.90 21.50 -25.36
C PRO A 715 -16.18 22.40 -24.34
N PRO A 716 -14.84 22.44 -24.32
CA PRO A 716 -14.08 23.40 -23.53
C PRO A 716 -14.50 24.85 -23.83
N GLY A 717 -14.56 25.71 -22.81
CA GLY A 717 -14.94 27.12 -22.98
C GLY A 717 -16.44 27.43 -23.13
N THR A 718 -17.30 26.41 -23.25
CA THR A 718 -18.76 26.60 -23.43
C THR A 718 -19.55 26.99 -22.17
N GLY A 719 -18.86 27.25 -21.06
CA GLY A 719 -19.52 27.72 -19.84
C GLY A 719 -20.30 26.65 -19.07
N LYS A 720 -20.01 25.35 -19.26
CA LYS A 720 -20.67 24.25 -18.54
C LYS A 720 -20.81 24.48 -17.02
N THR A 721 -19.71 24.82 -16.35
CA THR A 721 -19.70 25.02 -14.90
C THR A 721 -20.23 26.41 -14.53
N SER A 722 -19.70 27.45 -15.19
CA SER A 722 -19.95 28.85 -14.84
C SER A 722 -21.37 29.34 -15.13
N PHE A 723 -22.06 28.72 -16.10
CA PHE A 723 -23.41 29.10 -16.51
C PHE A 723 -24.40 27.95 -16.39
N ALA A 724 -24.21 26.84 -17.12
CA ALA A 724 -25.23 25.79 -17.19
C ALA A 724 -25.46 25.09 -15.84
N LEU A 725 -24.41 24.59 -15.20
CA LEU A 725 -24.51 23.92 -13.90
C LEU A 725 -25.01 24.89 -12.82
N LYS A 726 -24.49 26.12 -12.80
CA LYS A 726 -24.94 27.16 -11.88
C LYS A 726 -26.45 27.42 -12.02
N SER A 727 -26.94 27.62 -13.24
CA SER A 727 -28.36 27.86 -13.51
C SER A 727 -29.23 26.66 -13.18
N MET A 728 -28.75 25.43 -13.41
CA MET A 728 -29.44 24.23 -12.93
C MET A 728 -29.55 24.23 -11.41
N VAL A 729 -28.47 24.53 -10.69
CA VAL A 729 -28.50 24.60 -9.22
C VAL A 729 -29.47 25.66 -8.72
N GLU A 730 -29.48 26.86 -9.32
CA GLU A 730 -30.44 27.92 -9.01
C GLU A 730 -31.89 27.42 -9.18
N GLU A 731 -32.20 26.80 -10.33
CA GLU A 731 -33.53 26.25 -10.62
C GLU A 731 -33.94 25.11 -9.66
N PHE A 732 -33.04 24.17 -9.34
CA PHE A 732 -33.36 23.04 -8.45
C PHE A 732 -33.43 23.46 -6.98
N TYR A 733 -32.73 24.53 -6.60
CA TYR A 733 -32.77 25.05 -5.24
C TYR A 733 -34.12 25.69 -4.92
N GLU A 734 -34.77 26.32 -5.91
CA GLU A 734 -36.13 26.88 -5.78
C GLU A 734 -37.22 25.83 -5.52
N ASP A 735 -36.92 24.54 -5.74
CA ASP A 735 -37.84 23.41 -5.47
C ASP A 735 -37.75 22.86 -4.04
N ASP A 736 -37.02 23.54 -3.15
CA ASP A 736 -36.75 23.07 -1.77
C ASP A 736 -36.06 21.68 -1.76
N GLY A 737 -35.36 21.36 -2.84
CA GLY A 737 -34.63 20.11 -3.01
C GLY A 737 -33.27 20.16 -2.31
N LYS A 738 -32.86 19.03 -1.72
CA LYS A 738 -31.50 18.86 -1.19
C LYS A 738 -30.55 18.52 -2.34
N ILE A 739 -29.63 19.43 -2.66
CA ILE A 739 -28.66 19.25 -3.75
C ILE A 739 -27.31 18.83 -3.17
N LEU A 740 -26.75 17.73 -3.70
CA LEU A 740 -25.38 17.32 -3.45
C LEU A 740 -24.54 17.60 -4.70
N LEU A 741 -23.60 18.54 -4.61
CA LEU A 741 -22.63 18.82 -5.66
C LEU A 741 -21.35 18.02 -5.41
N MET A 742 -20.91 17.29 -6.43
CA MET A 742 -19.69 16.49 -6.37
C MET A 742 -18.83 16.77 -7.60
N ALA A 743 -17.52 16.79 -7.40
CA ALA A 743 -16.53 16.84 -8.45
C ALA A 743 -15.42 15.83 -8.15
N TYR A 744 -14.71 15.41 -9.19
CA TYR A 744 -13.55 14.52 -9.02
C TYR A 744 -12.35 15.26 -8.42
N THR A 745 -12.27 16.58 -8.58
CA THR A 745 -11.18 17.44 -8.09
C THR A 745 -11.69 18.45 -7.07
N ASN A 746 -10.84 18.84 -6.12
CA ASN A 746 -11.15 19.88 -5.13
C ASN A 746 -11.28 21.29 -5.75
N ARG A 747 -10.59 21.55 -6.86
CA ARG A 747 -10.76 22.75 -7.69
C ARG A 747 -11.96 22.57 -8.59
#